data_AF-A0A1M7NY30-F1
#
_entry.id   AF-A0A1M7NY30-F1
#
_cell.length_a   1.000
_cell.length_b   1.000
_cell.length_c   1.000
_cell.angle_alpha   90.00
_cell.angle_beta   90.00
_cell.angle_gamma   90.00
#
_symmetry.space_group_name_H-M   'P 1'
#
loop_
_entity.id
_entity.type
_entity.pdbx_description
1 polymer ?
#
loop_
_entity_poly.entity_id
_entity_poly.type
_entity_poly.pdbx_seq_one_letter_code
_entity_poly.pdbx_strand_id
1 'polypeptide(L)'
;MQNNWTSKFLLAMLAFTVSASAVEKKKIDFVVGVDGDFKAAMNAAKSAGASESSHYVIFFPDGEYNIGSLTGDNNQMTTFTASNTSLVGQSADKTVLYNKSINEGISVTATLKVSANGVYMQDITLYNKANYGNENNCGSACRHDALMTVGDKLVYKNVKLLSTQDTYYTKLNGGKGRSYWEGGQIEGTVDFICGDGDVFFEGTNLVMRRSGGYITASQNNTEWGYVFNNATITVTNNSFNGTFYLGRSWGAAKTVFLNTKMIAQPKAEGWGPDMNSAPQVFGEYNSKDGNGNAVNTSQRKTRFQGTKNGTNWDVTLKTVWNASDAAKYTLANVLKGNDSWDPTKLTAQVSAPKIAQEGAEITWADDNNARAWVIFVNGKYKANVITPSFSLEGVAVGSKITVRAANSMGGLGAYSNEVTTIDANATYYKVTLGEAIGGTVISNIAGDKVMEGKKATFTATPNSGWKFAGWSGKSAAGIDASKPQASITAAGDIELAPSFAGDGSGKFQAEEGAIENGINESSNAGFAGAGYVNFNAGTSSVQVPVYADAEGEYKLTLTYANGSKSTRSLSIKGEAGESQEVAFEATESWTTYVTKEVSITLPQGASTITFATIGGNDGPNLDQLELTAVKVTQPEPPDSTTAIGGLASGLADPHLEYSPATRVQVFSATGKLVRESIGNAAISTKGLPRGIYILRVHDGSRNMQKTIRVK
;
A
#
# COMPACT_ATOMS: atom_id res chain seq x y z
N MET A 1 -29.63 31.62 44.81
CA MET A 1 -28.27 32.19 44.80
C MET A 1 -27.34 31.11 45.36
N GLN A 2 -26.98 30.15 44.51
CA GLN A 2 -25.64 30.00 43.91
C GLN A 2 -24.53 29.81 44.94
N ASN A 3 -24.21 28.54 45.23
CA ASN A 3 -22.90 28.12 45.73
C ASN A 3 -22.34 27.11 44.73
N ASN A 4 -21.38 27.57 43.93
CA ASN A 4 -20.61 26.77 42.97
C ASN A 4 -19.55 25.97 43.74
N TRP A 5 -19.68 24.65 43.78
CA TRP A 5 -18.60 23.73 44.11
C TRP A 5 -18.16 23.03 42.82
N THR A 6 -17.01 23.46 42.29
CA THR A 6 -16.30 22.78 41.21
C THR A 6 -15.58 21.55 41.75
N SER A 7 -16.21 20.39 41.68
CA SER A 7 -15.55 19.10 41.88
C SER A 7 -14.85 18.67 40.59
N LYS A 8 -13.52 18.72 40.59
CA LYS A 8 -12.66 18.12 39.57
C LYS A 8 -12.80 16.60 39.64
N PHE A 9 -13.54 16.00 38.70
CA PHE A 9 -13.48 14.57 38.46
C PHE A 9 -12.18 14.25 37.71
N LEU A 10 -11.20 13.67 38.40
CA LEU A 10 -10.11 12.95 37.77
C LEU A 10 -10.71 11.66 37.18
N LEU A 11 -10.91 11.63 35.87
CA LEU A 11 -11.25 10.42 35.14
C LEU A 11 -9.95 9.60 34.99
N ALA A 12 -9.71 8.68 35.93
CA ALA A 12 -8.69 7.66 35.76
C ALA A 12 -9.15 6.71 34.65
N MET A 13 -8.68 6.93 33.42
CA MET A 13 -8.75 5.91 32.36
C MET A 13 -7.82 4.76 32.78
N LEU A 14 -8.38 3.74 33.43
CA LEU A 14 -7.77 2.41 33.37
C LEU A 14 -7.88 1.93 31.92
N ALA A 15 -6.80 2.10 31.17
CA ALA A 15 -6.59 1.38 29.92
C ALA A 15 -6.45 -0.10 30.27
N PHE A 16 -7.56 -0.83 30.31
CA PHE A 16 -7.51 -2.27 30.10
C PHE A 16 -7.08 -2.46 28.65
N THR A 17 -5.79 -2.72 28.45
CA THR A 17 -5.34 -3.41 27.24
C THR A 17 -6.00 -4.78 27.26
N VAL A 18 -7.20 -4.87 26.68
CA VAL A 18 -7.75 -6.16 26.28
C VAL A 18 -6.81 -6.61 25.17
N SER A 19 -5.82 -7.43 25.52
CA SER A 19 -5.07 -8.18 24.54
C SER A 19 -6.09 -8.96 23.74
N ALA A 20 -6.34 -8.55 22.49
CA ALA A 20 -7.16 -9.33 21.59
C ALA A 20 -6.57 -10.74 21.56
N SER A 21 -7.39 -11.75 21.87
CA SER A 21 -6.95 -13.14 21.80
C SER A 21 -6.40 -13.39 20.39
N ALA A 22 -5.23 -14.04 20.32
CA ALA A 22 -4.62 -14.40 19.05
C ALA A 22 -5.61 -15.19 18.19
N VAL A 23 -5.56 -14.96 16.87
CA VAL A 23 -6.36 -15.72 15.91
C VAL A 23 -5.88 -17.18 15.95
N GLU A 24 -6.83 -18.12 16.03
CA GLU A 24 -6.51 -19.55 16.01
C GLU A 24 -5.78 -19.92 14.71
N LYS A 25 -4.60 -20.53 14.85
CA LYS A 25 -3.83 -21.05 13.71
C LYS A 25 -4.54 -22.25 13.12
N LYS A 26 -5.10 -22.11 11.92
CA LYS A 26 -5.87 -23.14 11.24
C LYS A 26 -5.70 -23.02 9.72
N LYS A 27 -5.37 -24.14 9.08
CA LYS A 27 -5.26 -24.25 7.62
C LYS A 27 -6.57 -23.90 6.92
N ILE A 28 -6.48 -23.62 5.62
CA ILE A 28 -7.65 -23.57 4.74
C ILE A 28 -8.31 -24.96 4.74
N ASP A 29 -9.62 -25.00 4.93
CA ASP A 29 -10.35 -26.26 5.12
C ASP A 29 -10.62 -27.00 3.81
N PHE A 30 -10.78 -26.27 2.70
CA PHE A 30 -10.99 -26.85 1.36
C PHE A 30 -10.41 -25.94 0.27
N VAL A 31 -9.62 -26.50 -0.64
CA VAL A 31 -9.09 -25.82 -1.81
C VAL A 31 -9.68 -26.42 -3.08
N VAL A 32 -10.48 -25.63 -3.79
CA VAL A 32 -11.15 -26.08 -5.01
C VAL A 32 -10.13 -26.39 -6.10
N GLY A 33 -10.25 -27.57 -6.70
CA GLY A 33 -9.31 -28.13 -7.68
C GLY A 33 -8.16 -28.93 -7.07
N VAL A 34 -7.94 -28.87 -5.76
CA VAL A 34 -6.96 -29.69 -5.03
C VAL A 34 -7.66 -30.76 -4.21
N ASP A 35 -8.61 -30.36 -3.37
CA ASP A 35 -9.37 -31.27 -2.49
C ASP A 35 -10.66 -31.80 -3.15
N GLY A 36 -11.06 -31.18 -4.27
CA GLY A 36 -12.23 -31.56 -5.06
C GLY A 36 -12.86 -30.35 -5.75
N ASP A 37 -14.04 -30.56 -6.35
CA ASP A 37 -14.80 -29.48 -6.99
C ASP A 37 -15.65 -28.68 -5.97
N PHE A 38 -16.36 -27.66 -6.46
CA PHE A 38 -17.21 -26.84 -5.59
C PHE A 38 -18.39 -27.60 -4.98
N LYS A 39 -18.88 -28.66 -5.63
CA LYS A 39 -19.96 -29.50 -5.08
C LYS A 39 -19.46 -30.26 -3.84
N ALA A 40 -18.26 -30.82 -3.91
CA ALA A 40 -17.60 -31.44 -2.78
C ALA A 40 -17.36 -30.42 -1.64
N ALA A 41 -16.89 -29.22 -1.98
CA ALA A 41 -16.68 -28.14 -1.00
C ALA A 41 -17.98 -27.76 -0.26
N MET A 42 -19.09 -27.61 -0.97
CA MET A 42 -20.40 -27.30 -0.38
C MET A 42 -20.88 -28.39 0.59
N ASN A 43 -20.69 -29.66 0.22
CA ASN A 43 -21.05 -30.79 1.07
C ASN A 43 -20.18 -30.85 2.33
N ALA A 44 -18.87 -30.63 2.19
CA ALA A 44 -17.93 -30.62 3.31
C ALA A 44 -18.24 -29.47 4.28
N ALA A 45 -18.48 -28.25 3.78
CA ALA A 45 -18.87 -27.10 4.60
C ALA A 45 -20.15 -27.35 5.40
N LYS A 46 -21.16 -27.98 4.78
CA LYS A 46 -22.43 -28.30 5.46
C LYS A 46 -22.26 -29.27 6.64
N SER A 47 -21.28 -30.17 6.56
CA SER A 47 -20.99 -31.17 7.60
C SER A 47 -19.95 -30.72 8.62
N ALA A 48 -19.29 -29.57 8.42
CA ALA A 48 -18.14 -29.15 9.21
C ALA A 48 -18.46 -28.65 10.63
N GLY A 49 -19.73 -28.31 10.91
CA GLY A 49 -20.12 -27.74 12.21
C GLY A 49 -19.56 -26.34 12.48
N ALA A 50 -19.38 -25.53 11.43
CA ALA A 50 -18.78 -24.20 11.52
C ALA A 50 -19.58 -23.21 12.40
N SER A 51 -18.87 -22.31 13.08
CA SER A 51 -19.43 -21.32 14.02
C SER A 51 -18.93 -19.92 13.69
N GLU A 52 -19.56 -18.88 14.27
CA GLU A 52 -19.12 -17.48 14.11
C GLU A 52 -17.66 -17.27 14.55
N SER A 53 -17.13 -18.08 15.46
CA SER A 53 -15.74 -18.02 15.95
C SER A 53 -14.77 -18.93 15.19
N SER A 54 -15.26 -19.87 14.38
CA SER A 54 -14.44 -20.81 13.62
C SER A 54 -15.13 -21.13 12.29
N HIS A 55 -14.86 -20.30 11.30
CA HIS A 55 -15.40 -20.47 9.96
C HIS A 55 -14.79 -21.70 9.25
N TYR A 56 -15.61 -22.31 8.39
CA TYR A 56 -15.11 -23.24 7.37
C TYR A 56 -14.68 -22.43 6.15
N VAL A 57 -13.45 -22.61 5.66
CA VAL A 57 -12.92 -21.79 4.57
C VAL A 57 -12.72 -22.60 3.30
N ILE A 58 -13.46 -22.21 2.27
CA ILE A 58 -13.32 -22.69 0.90
C ILE A 58 -12.50 -21.66 0.13
N PHE A 59 -11.31 -22.06 -0.30
CA PHE A 59 -10.42 -21.26 -1.13
C PHE A 59 -10.52 -21.65 -2.59
N PHE A 60 -10.56 -20.65 -3.46
CA PHE A 60 -10.58 -20.79 -4.91
C PHE A 60 -9.31 -20.18 -5.48
N PRO A 61 -8.38 -20.99 -6.02
CA PRO A 61 -7.31 -20.47 -6.86
C PRO A 61 -7.84 -19.61 -8.03
N ASP A 62 -6.96 -18.88 -8.71
CA ASP A 62 -7.34 -18.15 -9.92
C ASP A 62 -7.87 -19.15 -10.98
N GLY A 63 -9.05 -18.87 -11.54
CA GLY A 63 -9.73 -19.74 -12.51
C GLY A 63 -11.19 -19.36 -12.73
N GLU A 64 -11.78 -19.86 -13.83
CA GLU A 64 -13.22 -19.77 -14.08
C GLU A 64 -13.93 -21.07 -13.68
N TYR A 65 -14.97 -20.95 -12.86
CA TYR A 65 -15.72 -22.06 -12.29
C TYR A 65 -17.20 -21.98 -12.73
N ASN A 66 -17.63 -22.91 -13.59
CA ASN A 66 -19.03 -23.02 -14.02
C ASN A 66 -19.89 -23.67 -12.92
N ILE A 67 -20.18 -22.92 -11.86
CA ILE A 67 -20.94 -23.45 -10.73
C ILE A 67 -22.39 -23.74 -11.10
N GLY A 68 -22.96 -22.99 -12.06
CA GLY A 68 -24.33 -23.21 -12.51
C GLY A 68 -24.55 -24.58 -13.14
N SER A 69 -23.62 -25.03 -14.00
CA SER A 69 -23.69 -26.39 -14.57
C SER A 69 -23.32 -27.47 -13.56
N LEU A 70 -22.52 -27.16 -12.55
CA LEU A 70 -21.99 -28.14 -11.59
C LEU A 70 -22.97 -28.42 -10.45
N THR A 71 -23.61 -27.37 -9.92
CA THR A 71 -24.42 -27.40 -8.70
C THR A 71 -25.77 -26.71 -8.84
N GLY A 72 -26.05 -26.08 -9.98
CA GLY A 72 -27.30 -25.36 -10.21
C GLY A 72 -28.49 -26.28 -10.49
N ASP A 73 -29.69 -25.71 -10.33
CA ASP A 73 -30.94 -26.33 -10.75
C ASP A 73 -31.13 -26.30 -12.28
N ASN A 74 -32.34 -26.62 -12.76
CA ASN A 74 -32.66 -26.59 -14.20
C ASN A 74 -32.46 -25.21 -14.85
N ASN A 75 -32.42 -24.13 -14.06
CA ASN A 75 -32.12 -22.78 -14.55
C ASN A 75 -30.68 -22.35 -14.27
N GLN A 76 -29.83 -23.29 -13.84
CA GLN A 76 -28.44 -23.08 -13.42
C GLN A 76 -28.28 -22.19 -12.18
N MET A 77 -29.28 -22.11 -11.31
CA MET A 77 -29.15 -21.37 -10.05
C MET A 77 -28.53 -22.27 -8.97
N THR A 78 -27.33 -21.93 -8.50
CA THR A 78 -26.68 -22.62 -7.38
C THR A 78 -27.19 -22.09 -6.05
N THR A 79 -27.71 -22.97 -5.17
CA THR A 79 -28.12 -22.60 -3.81
C THR A 79 -27.10 -23.05 -2.78
N PHE A 80 -26.55 -22.11 -2.00
CA PHE A 80 -25.59 -22.34 -0.93
C PHE A 80 -26.25 -22.24 0.44
N THR A 81 -26.10 -23.27 1.28
CA THR A 81 -26.84 -23.41 2.56
C THR A 81 -25.96 -23.66 3.78
N ALA A 82 -24.62 -23.56 3.67
CA ALA A 82 -23.72 -23.74 4.81
C ALA A 82 -23.46 -22.40 5.50
N SER A 83 -23.90 -22.25 6.75
CA SER A 83 -23.65 -21.06 7.55
C SER A 83 -22.19 -20.99 8.03
N ASN A 84 -21.73 -19.80 8.43
CA ASN A 84 -20.39 -19.55 8.96
C ASN A 84 -19.28 -20.10 8.05
N THR A 85 -19.45 -19.88 6.75
CA THR A 85 -18.53 -20.36 5.71
C THR A 85 -17.93 -19.17 4.98
N SER A 86 -16.63 -19.24 4.73
CA SER A 86 -15.90 -18.27 3.93
C SER A 86 -15.65 -18.81 2.53
N LEU A 87 -15.99 -18.01 1.52
CA LEU A 87 -15.66 -18.23 0.11
C LEU A 87 -14.58 -17.22 -0.27
N VAL A 88 -13.34 -17.67 -0.42
CA VAL A 88 -12.19 -16.77 -0.63
C VAL A 88 -11.53 -17.10 -1.95
N GLY A 89 -11.42 -16.12 -2.83
CA GLY A 89 -10.67 -16.24 -4.07
C GLY A 89 -9.21 -15.86 -3.90
N GLN A 90 -8.39 -16.33 -4.84
CA GLN A 90 -7.02 -15.88 -4.99
C GLN A 90 -6.99 -14.42 -5.48
N SER A 91 -7.84 -14.04 -6.42
CA SER A 91 -7.99 -12.65 -6.83
C SER A 91 -9.37 -12.37 -7.42
N ALA A 92 -9.93 -11.20 -7.11
CA ALA A 92 -11.26 -10.82 -7.60
C ALA A 92 -11.36 -10.89 -9.13
N ASP A 93 -10.32 -10.50 -9.85
CA ASP A 93 -10.32 -10.43 -11.31
C ASP A 93 -10.23 -11.79 -12.01
N LYS A 94 -9.66 -12.81 -11.36
CA LYS A 94 -9.36 -14.08 -12.00
C LYS A 94 -10.04 -15.27 -11.33
N THR A 95 -10.55 -15.14 -10.12
CA THR A 95 -11.43 -16.14 -9.49
C THR A 95 -12.88 -15.81 -9.86
N VAL A 96 -13.38 -16.43 -10.92
CA VAL A 96 -14.71 -16.16 -11.48
C VAL A 96 -15.62 -17.35 -11.29
N LEU A 97 -16.65 -17.23 -10.46
CA LEU A 97 -17.72 -18.20 -10.34
C LEU A 97 -18.88 -17.74 -11.23
N TYR A 98 -19.32 -18.60 -12.14
CA TYR A 98 -20.31 -18.21 -13.14
C TYR A 98 -21.41 -19.24 -13.36
N ASN A 99 -22.54 -18.74 -13.86
CA ASN A 99 -23.57 -19.52 -14.53
C ASN A 99 -23.98 -18.82 -15.84
N LYS A 100 -24.85 -19.45 -16.61
CA LYS A 100 -25.59 -18.79 -17.68
C LYS A 100 -27.05 -19.21 -17.56
N SER A 101 -27.79 -18.49 -16.72
CA SER A 101 -29.21 -18.79 -16.49
C SER A 101 -30.01 -18.78 -17.80
N ILE A 102 -31.01 -19.66 -17.90
CA ILE A 102 -31.68 -19.98 -19.17
C ILE A 102 -32.95 -19.12 -19.32
N ASN A 103 -33.82 -19.21 -18.33
CA ASN A 103 -35.05 -18.45 -18.22
C ASN A 103 -34.80 -17.23 -17.35
N GLU A 104 -35.22 -16.06 -17.83
CA GLU A 104 -35.19 -14.82 -17.06
C GLU A 104 -36.18 -14.88 -15.89
N GLY A 105 -35.84 -14.21 -14.78
CA GLY A 105 -36.76 -14.06 -13.66
C GLY A 105 -36.06 -13.78 -12.34
N ILE A 106 -36.78 -13.09 -11.47
CA ILE A 106 -36.34 -12.82 -10.10
C ILE A 106 -36.37 -14.10 -9.27
N SER A 107 -35.42 -14.28 -8.36
CA SER A 107 -35.30 -15.43 -7.43
C SER A 107 -34.97 -16.80 -8.04
N VAL A 108 -34.78 -16.89 -9.37
CA VAL A 108 -34.56 -18.16 -10.07
C VAL A 108 -33.31 -18.16 -10.96
N THR A 109 -32.59 -17.05 -11.04
CA THR A 109 -31.48 -16.88 -12.00
C THR A 109 -30.10 -16.75 -11.36
N ALA A 110 -30.04 -16.52 -10.04
CA ALA A 110 -28.80 -16.24 -9.31
C ALA A 110 -27.64 -17.17 -9.67
N THR A 111 -26.48 -16.62 -10.02
CA THR A 111 -25.24 -17.41 -10.07
C THR A 111 -25.01 -18.10 -8.72
N LEU A 112 -25.20 -17.35 -7.63
CA LEU A 112 -25.18 -17.89 -6.29
C LEU A 112 -26.34 -17.34 -5.47
N LYS A 113 -27.17 -18.23 -4.93
CA LYS A 113 -28.16 -17.92 -3.90
C LYS A 113 -27.62 -18.33 -2.54
N VAL A 114 -27.30 -17.36 -1.69
CA VAL A 114 -26.85 -17.59 -0.31
C VAL A 114 -28.07 -17.67 0.61
N SER A 115 -28.41 -18.89 1.02
CA SER A 115 -29.47 -19.22 1.96
C SER A 115 -28.89 -19.75 3.28
N ALA A 116 -27.95 -18.99 3.84
CA ALA A 116 -27.17 -19.30 5.03
C ALA A 116 -26.74 -18.01 5.74
N ASN A 117 -26.49 -18.07 7.05
CA ASN A 117 -26.06 -16.92 7.86
C ASN A 117 -24.54 -16.88 8.01
N GLY A 118 -23.98 -15.70 8.25
CA GLY A 118 -22.56 -15.56 8.54
C GLY A 118 -21.66 -15.99 7.38
N VAL A 119 -22.09 -15.81 6.13
CA VAL A 119 -21.20 -16.10 4.99
C VAL A 119 -20.26 -14.92 4.78
N TYR A 120 -18.98 -15.22 4.67
CA TYR A 120 -17.93 -14.27 4.29
C TYR A 120 -17.49 -14.56 2.86
N MET A 121 -17.36 -13.53 2.02
CA MET A 121 -16.85 -13.67 0.68
C MET A 121 -15.78 -12.62 0.41
N GLN A 122 -14.64 -13.04 -0.14
CA GLN A 122 -13.57 -12.12 -0.51
C GLN A 122 -12.92 -12.51 -1.84
N ASP A 123 -12.53 -11.49 -2.62
CA ASP A 123 -11.69 -11.64 -3.82
C ASP A 123 -12.31 -12.60 -4.87
N ILE A 124 -13.62 -12.52 -5.08
CA ILE A 124 -14.37 -13.35 -6.03
C ILE A 124 -15.19 -12.46 -6.99
N THR A 125 -15.26 -12.86 -8.25
CA THR A 125 -16.28 -12.39 -9.19
C THR A 125 -17.42 -13.41 -9.29
N LEU A 126 -18.66 -12.98 -9.05
CA LEU A 126 -19.88 -13.70 -9.42
C LEU A 126 -20.41 -13.15 -10.73
N TYR A 127 -20.50 -14.01 -11.74
CA TYR A 127 -20.84 -13.61 -13.10
C TYR A 127 -22.01 -14.43 -13.66
N ASN A 128 -23.16 -13.79 -13.80
CA ASN A 128 -24.25 -14.37 -14.59
C ASN A 128 -24.08 -13.95 -16.05
N LYS A 129 -23.66 -14.90 -16.89
CA LYS A 129 -23.32 -14.66 -18.31
C LYS A 129 -24.57 -14.54 -19.20
N ALA A 130 -25.78 -14.68 -18.65
CA ALA A 130 -27.01 -14.48 -19.42
C ALA A 130 -27.16 -13.01 -19.82
N ASN A 131 -27.20 -12.75 -21.13
CA ASN A 131 -27.38 -11.43 -21.74
C ASN A 131 -26.38 -10.32 -21.37
N TYR A 132 -25.37 -10.58 -20.54
CA TYR A 132 -24.31 -9.63 -20.22
C TYR A 132 -23.54 -9.20 -21.48
N GLY A 133 -23.40 -7.89 -21.68
CA GLY A 133 -22.83 -7.29 -22.89
C GLY A 133 -23.76 -7.30 -24.12
N ASN A 134 -24.97 -7.85 -23.99
CA ASN A 134 -25.99 -7.88 -25.04
C ASN A 134 -27.36 -7.43 -24.49
N GLU A 135 -27.34 -6.46 -23.58
CA GLU A 135 -28.49 -6.02 -22.79
C GLU A 135 -29.58 -5.36 -23.66
N ASN A 136 -29.22 -4.87 -24.84
CA ASN A 136 -30.15 -4.29 -25.81
C ASN A 136 -30.97 -5.34 -26.58
N ASN A 137 -30.58 -6.62 -26.53
CA ASN A 137 -31.18 -7.70 -27.32
C ASN A 137 -31.99 -8.69 -26.47
N CYS A 138 -32.35 -8.33 -25.23
CA CYS A 138 -33.26 -9.17 -24.45
C CYS A 138 -34.69 -9.03 -24.98
N GLY A 139 -35.35 -10.16 -25.26
CA GLY A 139 -36.79 -10.18 -25.59
C GLY A 139 -37.72 -9.87 -24.41
N SER A 140 -37.17 -9.53 -23.24
CA SER A 140 -37.87 -9.30 -21.96
C SER A 140 -37.03 -8.38 -21.05
N ALA A 141 -37.30 -8.35 -19.74
CA ALA A 141 -36.65 -7.49 -18.75
C ALA A 141 -35.16 -7.81 -18.45
N CYS A 142 -34.53 -8.81 -19.08
CA CYS A 142 -33.14 -9.23 -18.80
C CYS A 142 -32.84 -9.54 -17.31
N ARG A 143 -33.80 -10.08 -16.53
CA ARG A 143 -33.60 -10.33 -15.10
C ARG A 143 -32.73 -11.57 -14.89
N HIS A 144 -31.49 -11.34 -14.50
CA HIS A 144 -30.48 -12.38 -14.32
C HIS A 144 -29.61 -12.03 -13.10
N ASP A 145 -29.93 -12.58 -11.94
CA ASP A 145 -29.23 -12.21 -10.71
C ASP A 145 -27.80 -12.79 -10.76
N ALA A 146 -26.79 -12.03 -10.30
CA ALA A 146 -25.47 -12.59 -10.00
C ALA A 146 -25.48 -13.18 -8.59
N LEU A 147 -26.06 -12.44 -7.64
CA LEU A 147 -26.14 -12.83 -6.24
C LEU A 147 -27.56 -12.64 -5.71
N MET A 148 -28.09 -13.68 -5.08
CA MET A 148 -29.28 -13.58 -4.25
C MET A 148 -28.94 -13.90 -2.79
N THR A 149 -29.43 -13.11 -1.84
CA THR A 149 -29.18 -13.35 -0.40
C THR A 149 -30.45 -13.48 0.40
N VAL A 150 -30.50 -14.51 1.24
CA VAL A 150 -31.62 -14.81 2.17
C VAL A 150 -31.13 -14.90 3.64
N GLY A 151 -29.82 -14.75 3.85
CA GLY A 151 -29.18 -14.87 5.16
C GLY A 151 -28.99 -13.55 5.89
N ASP A 152 -28.55 -13.66 7.15
CA ASP A 152 -28.15 -12.55 8.00
C ASP A 152 -26.63 -12.57 8.27
N LYS A 153 -26.05 -11.41 8.57
CA LYS A 153 -24.62 -11.20 8.85
C LYS A 153 -23.69 -11.58 7.69
N LEU A 154 -24.05 -11.20 6.47
CA LEU A 154 -23.26 -11.51 5.28
C LEU A 154 -22.18 -10.45 5.04
N VAL A 155 -20.97 -10.86 4.65
CA VAL A 155 -19.84 -9.95 4.42
C VAL A 155 -19.24 -10.19 3.03
N TYR A 156 -19.03 -9.11 2.28
CA TYR A 156 -18.44 -9.12 0.94
C TYR A 156 -17.29 -8.11 0.87
N LYS A 157 -16.05 -8.60 0.79
CA LYS A 157 -14.85 -7.75 0.68
C LYS A 157 -14.22 -7.89 -0.69
N ASN A 158 -14.11 -6.81 -1.45
CA ASN A 158 -13.55 -6.85 -2.81
C ASN A 158 -14.21 -7.92 -3.72
N VAL A 159 -15.54 -8.03 -3.64
CA VAL A 159 -16.34 -8.94 -4.48
C VAL A 159 -16.86 -8.18 -5.69
N LYS A 160 -16.91 -8.85 -6.85
CA LYS A 160 -17.50 -8.28 -8.07
C LYS A 160 -18.78 -9.02 -8.45
N LEU A 161 -19.84 -8.29 -8.73
CA LEU A 161 -21.08 -8.83 -9.29
C LEU A 161 -21.27 -8.31 -10.71
N LEU A 162 -21.32 -9.22 -11.68
CA LEU A 162 -21.47 -8.90 -13.10
C LEU A 162 -22.77 -9.50 -13.61
N SER A 163 -23.78 -8.66 -13.88
CA SER A 163 -24.96 -9.08 -14.63
C SER A 163 -25.74 -7.90 -15.24
N THR A 164 -27.03 -8.12 -15.53
CA THR A 164 -27.92 -7.21 -16.27
C THR A 164 -28.93 -6.54 -15.36
N GLN A 165 -30.21 -6.91 -15.39
CA GLN A 165 -31.22 -6.40 -14.47
C GLN A 165 -31.26 -7.33 -13.23
N ASP A 166 -31.51 -6.74 -12.05
CA ASP A 166 -31.60 -7.45 -10.76
C ASP A 166 -30.27 -8.11 -10.29
N THR A 167 -29.10 -7.59 -10.70
CA THR A 167 -27.77 -8.17 -10.41
C THR A 167 -27.57 -8.62 -8.97
N TYR A 168 -27.98 -7.82 -7.99
CA TYR A 168 -27.95 -8.16 -6.57
C TYR A 168 -29.36 -8.09 -5.97
N TYR A 169 -29.92 -9.26 -5.66
CA TYR A 169 -31.24 -9.37 -5.08
C TYR A 169 -31.18 -9.78 -3.60
N THR A 170 -31.62 -8.90 -2.71
CA THR A 170 -31.64 -9.16 -1.26
C THR A 170 -33.05 -9.51 -0.78
N LYS A 171 -33.14 -10.54 0.06
CA LYS A 171 -34.40 -11.03 0.62
C LYS A 171 -34.29 -11.27 2.12
N LEU A 172 -35.20 -10.69 2.89
CA LEU A 172 -35.36 -10.92 4.31
C LEU A 172 -35.80 -12.36 4.58
N ASN A 173 -35.29 -12.92 5.66
CA ASN A 173 -35.73 -14.19 6.21
C ASN A 173 -36.13 -14.02 7.68
N GLY A 174 -37.44 -14.13 7.96
CA GLY A 174 -37.97 -13.89 9.30
C GLY A 174 -37.67 -12.49 9.85
N GLY A 175 -37.62 -11.48 8.98
CA GLY A 175 -37.28 -10.09 9.34
C GLY A 175 -35.78 -9.82 9.52
N LYS A 176 -34.89 -10.78 9.24
CA LYS A 176 -33.43 -10.63 9.28
C LYS A 176 -32.84 -10.59 7.88
N GLY A 177 -31.76 -9.84 7.70
CA GLY A 177 -31.09 -9.68 6.40
C GLY A 177 -30.05 -8.56 6.39
N ARG A 178 -29.11 -8.59 7.33
CA ARG A 178 -28.01 -7.62 7.37
C ARG A 178 -26.85 -8.07 6.48
N SER A 179 -26.31 -7.14 5.69
CA SER A 179 -25.12 -7.39 4.86
C SER A 179 -24.16 -6.21 4.87
N TYR A 180 -22.86 -6.50 4.80
CA TYR A 180 -21.79 -5.51 4.72
C TYR A 180 -20.95 -5.73 3.47
N TRP A 181 -20.76 -4.67 2.69
CA TRP A 181 -19.87 -4.62 1.54
C TRP A 181 -18.71 -3.69 1.82
N GLU A 182 -17.48 -4.12 1.54
CA GLU A 182 -16.27 -3.31 1.65
C GLU A 182 -15.45 -3.39 0.36
N GLY A 183 -15.41 -2.30 -0.39
CA GLY A 183 -14.87 -2.23 -1.74
C GLY A 183 -15.70 -3.02 -2.75
N GLY A 184 -15.02 -3.54 -3.77
CA GLY A 184 -15.64 -4.36 -4.81
C GLY A 184 -16.42 -3.57 -5.87
N GLN A 185 -17.18 -4.29 -6.68
CA GLN A 185 -17.89 -3.73 -7.83
C GLN A 185 -19.24 -4.41 -8.04
N ILE A 186 -20.28 -3.64 -8.37
CA ILE A 186 -21.58 -4.18 -8.76
C ILE A 186 -21.98 -3.52 -10.08
N GLU A 187 -22.12 -4.33 -11.13
CA GLU A 187 -22.54 -3.85 -12.45
C GLU A 187 -23.94 -4.30 -12.81
N GLY A 188 -24.72 -3.41 -13.41
CA GLY A 188 -26.01 -3.79 -13.97
C GLY A 188 -26.72 -2.66 -14.71
N THR A 189 -28.01 -2.84 -14.93
CA THR A 189 -28.84 -1.98 -15.79
C THR A 189 -30.05 -1.41 -15.05
N VAL A 190 -31.16 -2.14 -15.03
CA VAL A 190 -32.39 -1.79 -14.31
C VAL A 190 -32.32 -2.45 -12.95
N ASP A 191 -32.71 -1.72 -11.90
CA ASP A 191 -32.90 -2.24 -10.54
C ASP A 191 -31.77 -3.14 -10.04
N PHE A 192 -30.52 -2.85 -10.40
CA PHE A 192 -29.48 -3.87 -10.27
C PHE A 192 -29.05 -4.14 -8.82
N ILE A 193 -29.51 -3.33 -7.87
CA ILE A 193 -29.54 -3.65 -6.44
C ILE A 193 -30.99 -3.53 -5.97
N CYS A 194 -31.65 -4.65 -5.70
CA CYS A 194 -33.07 -4.68 -5.40
C CYS A 194 -33.45 -5.61 -4.26
N GLY A 195 -34.65 -5.37 -3.71
CA GLY A 195 -35.21 -6.18 -2.62
C GLY A 195 -35.21 -5.48 -1.26
N ASP A 196 -35.00 -6.25 -0.20
CA ASP A 196 -35.12 -5.79 1.19
C ASP A 196 -33.94 -6.22 2.08
N GLY A 197 -33.77 -5.55 3.21
CA GLY A 197 -32.69 -5.78 4.17
C GLY A 197 -31.92 -4.51 4.52
N ASP A 198 -31.15 -4.58 5.60
CA ASP A 198 -30.24 -3.52 5.99
C ASP A 198 -28.85 -3.82 5.43
N VAL A 199 -28.46 -3.08 4.39
CA VAL A 199 -27.19 -3.32 3.68
C VAL A 199 -26.36 -2.06 3.70
N PHE A 200 -25.14 -2.18 4.23
CA PHE A 200 -24.17 -1.09 4.25
C PHE A 200 -23.06 -1.37 3.23
N PHE A 201 -22.90 -0.48 2.27
CA PHE A 201 -21.86 -0.53 1.25
C PHE A 201 -20.81 0.53 1.56
N GLU A 202 -19.57 0.12 1.82
CA GLU A 202 -18.43 0.98 2.05
C GLU A 202 -17.49 0.92 0.84
N GLY A 203 -17.32 2.02 0.12
CA GLY A 203 -16.32 2.10 -0.95
C GLY A 203 -16.61 1.25 -2.20
N THR A 204 -17.83 0.77 -2.40
CA THR A 204 -18.21 -0.06 -3.57
C THR A 204 -18.30 0.77 -4.86
N ASN A 205 -17.79 0.23 -5.97
CA ASN A 205 -17.99 0.80 -7.30
C ASN A 205 -19.31 0.30 -7.92
N LEU A 206 -20.20 1.22 -8.25
CA LEU A 206 -21.51 0.98 -8.86
C LEU A 206 -21.44 1.34 -10.33
N VAL A 207 -21.63 0.36 -11.22
CA VAL A 207 -21.38 0.52 -12.65
C VAL A 207 -22.67 0.36 -13.46
N MET A 208 -23.08 1.45 -14.12
CA MET A 208 -24.22 1.44 -15.02
C MET A 208 -23.83 0.92 -16.41
N ARG A 209 -24.55 -0.10 -16.88
CA ARG A 209 -24.26 -0.82 -18.13
C ARG A 209 -25.13 -0.44 -19.33
N ARG A 210 -26.12 0.42 -19.13
CA ARG A 210 -27.08 0.79 -20.17
C ARG A 210 -27.49 2.26 -20.04
N SER A 211 -27.93 2.84 -21.17
CA SER A 211 -28.65 4.12 -21.17
C SER A 211 -30.01 3.97 -20.50
N GLY A 212 -30.25 4.75 -19.43
CA GLY A 212 -31.41 4.58 -18.57
C GLY A 212 -31.27 3.39 -17.61
N GLY A 213 -32.19 3.30 -16.65
CA GLY A 213 -32.15 2.30 -15.59
C GLY A 213 -32.07 2.92 -14.20
N TYR A 214 -31.89 2.07 -13.20
CA TYR A 214 -31.95 2.43 -11.78
C TYR A 214 -30.87 1.67 -11.04
N ILE A 215 -30.09 2.35 -10.22
CA ILE A 215 -29.12 1.67 -9.35
C ILE A 215 -29.86 0.84 -8.32
N THR A 216 -30.87 1.42 -7.65
CA THR A 216 -31.63 0.69 -6.62
C THR A 216 -33.13 0.54 -6.91
N ALA A 217 -33.69 -0.58 -6.47
CA ALA A 217 -35.13 -0.79 -6.32
C ALA A 217 -35.44 -1.44 -4.98
N SER A 218 -35.52 -0.60 -3.94
CA SER A 218 -35.68 -1.03 -2.56
C SER A 218 -37.16 -1.26 -2.19
N GLN A 219 -37.41 -2.22 -1.29
CA GLN A 219 -38.70 -2.48 -0.64
C GLN A 219 -38.55 -2.73 0.87
N ASN A 220 -37.90 -1.81 1.57
CA ASN A 220 -37.42 -2.00 2.95
C ASN A 220 -38.47 -1.76 4.04
N ASN A 221 -38.93 -2.85 4.66
CA ASN A 221 -39.67 -2.78 5.94
C ASN A 221 -38.74 -2.75 7.18
N THR A 222 -37.43 -2.87 6.99
CA THR A 222 -36.42 -2.73 8.06
C THR A 222 -36.19 -1.26 8.41
N GLU A 223 -35.39 -0.99 9.44
CA GLU A 223 -35.18 0.38 9.91
C GLU A 223 -34.40 1.24 8.89
N TRP A 224 -33.34 0.70 8.27
CA TRP A 224 -32.35 1.48 7.54
C TRP A 224 -32.37 1.32 6.02
N GLY A 225 -32.53 0.10 5.52
CA GLY A 225 -32.48 -0.22 4.11
C GLY A 225 -31.07 -0.21 3.51
N TYR A 226 -30.92 0.35 2.30
CA TYR A 226 -29.63 0.40 1.62
C TYR A 226 -28.88 1.70 1.91
N VAL A 227 -27.65 1.59 2.38
CA VAL A 227 -26.79 2.72 2.72
C VAL A 227 -25.47 2.58 1.98
N PHE A 228 -25.21 3.49 1.05
CA PHE A 228 -23.97 3.56 0.30
C PHE A 228 -23.12 4.67 0.88
N ASN A 229 -21.97 4.33 1.46
CA ASN A 229 -21.00 5.28 1.98
C ASN A 229 -19.69 5.19 1.17
N ASN A 230 -19.12 6.34 0.81
CA ASN A 230 -17.90 6.44 0.01
C ASN A 230 -17.96 5.66 -1.33
N ALA A 231 -19.16 5.37 -1.84
CA ALA A 231 -19.34 4.66 -3.09
C ALA A 231 -18.81 5.48 -4.28
N THR A 232 -18.42 4.80 -5.35
CA THR A 232 -18.13 5.44 -6.63
C THR A 232 -19.18 5.04 -7.66
N ILE A 233 -19.68 5.98 -8.47
CA ILE A 233 -20.61 5.68 -9.57
C ILE A 233 -19.91 5.91 -10.90
N THR A 234 -19.89 4.88 -11.74
CA THR A 234 -19.30 4.88 -13.08
C THR A 234 -20.27 4.32 -14.13
N VAL A 235 -19.90 4.46 -15.40
CA VAL A 235 -20.64 3.91 -16.55
C VAL A 235 -19.67 3.13 -17.42
N THR A 236 -20.14 2.04 -18.04
CA THR A 236 -19.36 1.31 -19.05
C THR A 236 -19.23 2.05 -20.37
N ASN A 237 -20.11 3.02 -20.62
CA ASN A 237 -20.08 3.89 -21.79
C ASN A 237 -20.47 5.32 -21.38
N ASN A 238 -19.65 6.30 -21.75
CA ASN A 238 -19.85 7.71 -21.37
C ASN A 238 -21.19 8.29 -21.85
N SER A 239 -21.81 7.75 -22.90
CA SER A 239 -23.15 8.15 -23.35
C SER A 239 -24.26 7.86 -22.33
N PHE A 240 -24.00 7.02 -21.33
CA PHE A 240 -24.97 6.70 -20.27
C PHE A 240 -24.95 7.73 -19.13
N ASN A 241 -23.94 8.61 -19.08
CA ASN A 241 -23.88 9.67 -18.09
C ASN A 241 -25.10 10.61 -18.22
N GLY A 242 -25.78 10.89 -17.11
CA GLY A 242 -27.00 11.71 -17.10
C GLY A 242 -28.27 10.99 -17.57
N THR A 243 -28.23 9.67 -17.83
CA THR A 243 -29.39 8.93 -18.37
C THR A 243 -30.14 8.09 -17.33
N PHE A 244 -29.48 7.70 -16.23
CA PHE A 244 -29.99 6.78 -15.22
C PHE A 244 -30.49 7.50 -13.95
N TYR A 245 -31.05 6.73 -13.01
CA TYR A 245 -31.50 7.20 -11.71
C TYR A 245 -30.78 6.48 -10.56
N LEU A 246 -30.66 7.15 -9.41
CA LEU A 246 -30.12 6.59 -8.17
C LEU A 246 -30.99 5.45 -7.64
N GLY A 247 -32.30 5.53 -7.84
CA GLY A 247 -33.20 4.45 -7.48
C GLY A 247 -34.67 4.78 -7.68
N ARG A 248 -35.53 3.78 -7.42
CA ARG A 248 -36.98 3.88 -7.42
C ARG A 248 -37.62 3.00 -6.34
N SER A 249 -38.88 3.27 -6.02
CA SER A 249 -39.57 2.63 -4.90
C SER A 249 -40.33 1.37 -5.30
N TRP A 250 -39.66 0.21 -5.20
CA TRP A 250 -40.32 -1.09 -5.40
C TRP A 250 -41.38 -1.35 -4.33
N GLY A 251 -41.08 -0.98 -3.08
CA GLY A 251 -42.00 -1.01 -1.95
C GLY A 251 -41.75 0.19 -1.03
N ALA A 252 -41.79 -0.03 0.29
CA ALA A 252 -41.45 0.94 1.32
C ALA A 252 -39.95 1.33 1.25
N ALA A 253 -39.55 2.02 0.19
CA ALA A 253 -38.16 2.11 -0.19
C ALA A 253 -37.35 2.99 0.76
N LYS A 254 -36.17 2.52 1.12
CA LYS A 254 -35.17 3.23 1.92
C LYS A 254 -33.81 3.08 1.26
N THR A 255 -33.26 4.18 0.76
CA THR A 255 -31.95 4.22 0.10
C THR A 255 -31.23 5.53 0.39
N VAL A 256 -29.96 5.45 0.75
CA VAL A 256 -29.13 6.60 1.12
C VAL A 256 -27.77 6.53 0.44
N PHE A 257 -27.32 7.64 -0.14
CA PHE A 257 -25.97 7.84 -0.69
C PHE A 257 -25.20 8.90 0.13
N LEU A 258 -24.11 8.50 0.77
CA LEU A 258 -23.25 9.34 1.59
C LEU A 258 -21.86 9.41 0.98
N ASN A 259 -21.27 10.61 0.93
CA ASN A 259 -19.88 10.83 0.52
C ASN A 259 -19.54 10.20 -0.86
N THR A 260 -20.52 10.13 -1.75
CA THR A 260 -20.42 9.35 -2.99
C THR A 260 -19.66 10.13 -4.06
N LYS A 261 -18.69 9.48 -4.72
CA LYS A 261 -17.99 10.00 -5.89
C LYS A 261 -18.73 9.63 -7.18
N MET A 262 -19.43 10.59 -7.77
CA MET A 262 -20.18 10.44 -9.02
C MET A 262 -19.29 10.82 -10.21
N ILE A 263 -18.49 9.87 -10.70
CA ILE A 263 -17.76 10.03 -11.98
C ILE A 263 -18.78 10.13 -13.13
N ALA A 264 -19.79 9.25 -13.10
CA ALA A 264 -21.03 9.41 -13.86
C ALA A 264 -22.14 9.89 -12.93
N GLN A 265 -22.94 10.85 -13.39
CA GLN A 265 -24.03 11.45 -12.63
C GLN A 265 -25.38 10.92 -13.12
N PRO A 266 -26.39 10.77 -12.24
CA PRO A 266 -27.75 10.45 -12.64
C PRO A 266 -28.37 11.63 -13.42
N LYS A 267 -29.60 11.44 -13.91
CA LYS A 267 -30.46 12.57 -14.32
C LYS A 267 -30.51 13.63 -13.21
N ALA A 268 -30.75 14.89 -13.58
CA ALA A 268 -30.80 16.01 -12.63
C ALA A 268 -31.80 15.76 -11.47
N GLU A 269 -32.92 15.12 -11.77
CA GLU A 269 -33.94 14.68 -10.81
C GLU A 269 -33.41 13.65 -9.78
N GLY A 270 -32.36 12.91 -10.12
CA GLY A 270 -31.71 11.90 -9.28
C GLY A 270 -32.54 10.64 -9.07
N TRP A 271 -33.73 10.78 -8.47
CA TRP A 271 -34.63 9.69 -8.11
C TRP A 271 -35.69 9.46 -9.18
N GLY A 272 -35.94 8.18 -9.47
CA GLY A 272 -36.81 7.75 -10.55
C GLY A 272 -38.31 7.92 -10.30
N PRO A 273 -39.14 7.60 -11.30
CA PRO A 273 -40.55 7.34 -11.11
C PRO A 273 -40.79 6.19 -10.12
N ASP A 274 -41.85 6.33 -9.33
CA ASP A 274 -42.25 5.38 -8.29
C ASP A 274 -42.72 4.06 -8.95
N MET A 275 -42.44 2.90 -8.34
CA MET A 275 -42.80 1.61 -8.94
C MET A 275 -44.13 1.06 -8.41
N ASN A 276 -44.22 0.72 -7.11
CA ASN A 276 -45.48 0.22 -6.53
C ASN A 276 -45.98 0.99 -5.30
N SER A 277 -45.16 1.84 -4.68
CA SER A 277 -45.56 2.67 -3.54
C SER A 277 -44.68 3.91 -3.41
N ALA A 278 -45.07 4.84 -2.54
CA ALA A 278 -44.20 5.93 -2.11
C ALA A 278 -42.90 5.39 -1.46
N PRO A 279 -41.74 6.01 -1.71
CA PRO A 279 -40.56 5.78 -0.89
C PRO A 279 -40.77 6.30 0.54
N GLN A 280 -40.11 5.69 1.51
CA GLN A 280 -40.07 6.18 2.90
C GLN A 280 -38.83 7.04 3.15
N VAL A 281 -37.68 6.65 2.60
CA VAL A 281 -36.41 7.37 2.75
C VAL A 281 -35.66 7.34 1.43
N PHE A 282 -35.43 8.52 0.87
CA PHE A 282 -34.40 8.74 -0.14
C PHE A 282 -33.54 9.90 0.32
N GLY A 283 -32.22 9.71 0.31
CA GLY A 283 -31.27 10.68 0.85
C GLY A 283 -29.94 10.67 0.13
N GLU A 284 -29.40 11.86 -0.13
CA GLU A 284 -28.01 12.04 -0.55
C GLU A 284 -27.32 13.12 0.29
N TYR A 285 -26.05 12.88 0.62
CA TYR A 285 -25.21 13.81 1.37
C TYR A 285 -23.78 13.83 0.81
N ASN A 286 -23.21 15.03 0.67
CA ASN A 286 -21.79 15.25 0.35
C ASN A 286 -21.29 14.48 -0.90
N SER A 287 -22.12 14.39 -1.94
CA SER A 287 -21.72 13.78 -3.21
C SER A 287 -20.78 14.71 -3.99
N LYS A 288 -19.71 14.14 -4.54
CA LYS A 288 -18.71 14.85 -5.33
C LYS A 288 -18.61 14.29 -6.75
N ASP A 289 -18.32 15.12 -7.73
CA ASP A 289 -18.07 14.68 -9.10
C ASP A 289 -16.68 14.01 -9.25
N GLY A 290 -16.36 13.55 -10.46
CA GLY A 290 -15.06 12.95 -10.76
C GLY A 290 -13.84 13.83 -10.47
N ASN A 291 -14.02 15.17 -10.48
CA ASN A 291 -12.99 16.19 -10.23
C ASN A 291 -12.96 16.66 -8.77
N GLY A 292 -13.84 16.14 -7.91
CA GLY A 292 -13.92 16.48 -6.49
C GLY A 292 -14.80 17.68 -6.15
N ASN A 293 -15.51 18.27 -7.12
CA ASN A 293 -16.47 19.36 -6.88
C ASN A 293 -17.80 18.81 -6.35
N ALA A 294 -18.59 19.65 -5.68
CA ALA A 294 -19.94 19.26 -5.27
C ALA A 294 -20.84 18.97 -6.48
N VAL A 295 -21.59 17.86 -6.43
CA VAL A 295 -22.62 17.55 -7.43
C VAL A 295 -23.76 18.57 -7.32
N ASN A 296 -24.34 19.00 -8.44
CA ASN A 296 -25.52 19.87 -8.42
C ASN A 296 -26.78 19.06 -8.09
N THR A 297 -27.39 19.35 -6.95
CA THR A 297 -28.55 18.62 -6.41
C THR A 297 -29.82 19.47 -6.38
N SER A 298 -29.80 20.68 -6.95
CA SER A 298 -30.93 21.64 -6.91
C SER A 298 -32.22 21.13 -7.56
N GLN A 299 -32.12 20.17 -8.47
CA GLN A 299 -33.25 19.60 -9.21
C GLN A 299 -33.69 18.24 -8.67
N ARG A 300 -33.13 17.77 -7.55
CA ARG A 300 -33.50 16.46 -7.01
C ARG A 300 -35.01 16.39 -6.75
N LYS A 301 -35.62 15.30 -7.20
CA LYS A 301 -37.03 15.01 -6.96
C LYS A 301 -37.27 14.94 -5.45
N THR A 302 -38.28 15.67 -4.99
CA THR A 302 -38.71 15.71 -3.58
C THR A 302 -40.15 15.26 -3.40
N ARG A 303 -41.02 15.41 -4.42
CA ARG A 303 -42.41 14.96 -4.39
C ARG A 303 -42.58 13.65 -5.17
N PHE A 304 -43.11 12.63 -4.52
CA PHE A 304 -43.31 11.27 -5.03
C PHE A 304 -44.80 10.96 -5.04
N GLN A 305 -45.34 10.68 -6.22
CA GLN A 305 -46.78 10.61 -6.47
C GLN A 305 -47.07 9.45 -7.39
N GLY A 306 -48.08 8.66 -7.06
CA GLY A 306 -48.46 7.54 -7.90
C GLY A 306 -49.70 6.82 -7.40
N THR A 307 -50.13 5.86 -8.22
CA THR A 307 -51.27 5.00 -7.95
C THR A 307 -50.91 3.58 -8.34
N LYS A 308 -51.18 2.62 -7.45
CA LYS A 308 -51.08 1.19 -7.75
C LYS A 308 -52.20 0.43 -7.07
N ASN A 309 -52.91 -0.41 -7.83
CA ASN A 309 -53.97 -1.26 -7.32
C ASN A 309 -55.03 -0.50 -6.47
N GLY A 310 -55.36 0.73 -6.84
CA GLY A 310 -56.32 1.58 -6.12
C GLY A 310 -55.74 2.36 -4.92
N THR A 311 -54.49 2.10 -4.53
CA THR A 311 -53.79 2.89 -3.50
C THR A 311 -53.10 4.07 -4.16
N ASN A 312 -53.48 5.28 -3.77
CA ASN A 312 -52.82 6.52 -4.18
C ASN A 312 -51.84 6.97 -3.10
N TRP A 313 -50.74 7.59 -3.51
CA TRP A 313 -49.82 8.26 -2.60
C TRP A 313 -49.33 9.58 -3.20
N ASP A 314 -48.98 10.50 -2.31
CA ASP A 314 -48.38 11.79 -2.60
C ASP A 314 -47.56 12.18 -1.37
N VAL A 315 -46.24 11.98 -1.42
CA VAL A 315 -45.34 12.24 -0.30
C VAL A 315 -44.26 13.23 -0.73
N THR A 316 -43.86 14.11 0.19
CA THR A 316 -42.69 14.97 0.01
C THR A 316 -41.59 14.51 0.95
N LEU A 317 -40.42 14.19 0.40
CA LEU A 317 -39.23 13.79 1.16
C LEU A 317 -38.13 14.84 1.03
N LYS A 318 -37.37 15.03 2.11
CA LYS A 318 -36.08 15.71 2.05
C LYS A 318 -35.05 14.75 1.45
N THR A 319 -34.73 14.93 0.17
CA THR A 319 -33.81 14.03 -0.55
C THR A 319 -32.35 14.50 -0.55
N VAL A 320 -32.09 15.78 -0.26
CA VAL A 320 -30.73 16.32 -0.06
C VAL A 320 -30.56 16.63 1.42
N TRP A 321 -29.56 16.03 2.05
CA TRP A 321 -29.41 16.01 3.50
C TRP A 321 -28.38 17.00 4.02
N ASN A 322 -28.45 17.29 5.31
CA ASN A 322 -27.40 18.00 6.05
C ASN A 322 -26.55 17.00 6.86
N ALA A 323 -25.49 17.49 7.50
CA ALA A 323 -24.59 16.67 8.31
C ALA A 323 -25.29 15.92 9.44
N SER A 324 -26.30 16.52 10.09
CA SER A 324 -27.03 15.88 11.20
C SER A 324 -27.94 14.74 10.76
N ASP A 325 -28.48 14.79 9.55
CA ASP A 325 -29.23 13.67 8.97
C ASP A 325 -28.27 12.52 8.64
N ALA A 326 -27.16 12.82 7.96
CA ALA A 326 -26.15 11.85 7.57
C ALA A 326 -25.48 11.17 8.77
N ALA A 327 -25.23 11.89 9.86
CA ALA A 327 -24.59 11.36 11.06
C ALA A 327 -25.36 10.22 11.74
N LYS A 328 -26.64 10.01 11.42
CA LYS A 328 -27.44 8.88 11.92
C LYS A 328 -27.07 7.56 11.24
N TYR A 329 -26.61 7.62 10.00
CA TYR A 329 -26.39 6.46 9.12
C TYR A 329 -24.95 5.95 9.21
N THR A 330 -24.48 5.66 10.42
CA THR A 330 -23.18 5.01 10.65
C THR A 330 -23.30 3.51 10.45
N LEU A 331 -22.20 2.83 10.09
CA LEU A 331 -22.16 1.36 10.01
C LEU A 331 -22.72 0.69 11.27
N ALA A 332 -22.30 1.19 12.44
CA ALA A 332 -22.71 0.65 13.74
C ALA A 332 -24.21 0.80 14.00
N ASN A 333 -24.87 1.84 13.49
CA ASN A 333 -26.31 2.02 13.62
C ASN A 333 -27.06 1.17 12.59
N VAL A 334 -26.61 1.16 11.33
CA VAL A 334 -27.30 0.51 10.21
C VAL A 334 -27.29 -1.01 10.37
N LEU A 335 -26.16 -1.58 10.76
CA LEU A 335 -26.02 -3.03 10.94
C LEU A 335 -26.18 -3.48 12.39
N LYS A 336 -26.63 -2.55 13.25
CA LYS A 336 -26.88 -2.83 14.66
C LYS A 336 -27.83 -4.02 14.80
N GLY A 337 -27.46 -4.94 15.67
CA GLY A 337 -28.37 -5.95 16.21
C GLY A 337 -28.23 -6.02 17.71
N ASN A 338 -28.94 -6.97 18.32
CA ASN A 338 -28.79 -7.29 19.75
C ASN A 338 -27.59 -8.22 20.01
N ASP A 339 -26.63 -8.29 19.07
CA ASP A 339 -25.60 -9.32 18.99
C ASP A 339 -24.17 -8.78 18.79
N SER A 340 -23.98 -7.46 18.94
CA SER A 340 -22.66 -6.80 18.82
C SER A 340 -21.89 -7.14 17.53
N TRP A 341 -22.60 -7.51 16.46
CA TRP A 341 -21.98 -7.87 15.20
C TRP A 341 -21.21 -6.68 14.61
N ASP A 342 -19.92 -6.90 14.39
CA ASP A 342 -19.00 -5.89 13.85
C ASP A 342 -18.26 -6.51 12.64
N PRO A 343 -18.72 -6.23 11.41
CA PRO A 343 -18.12 -6.83 10.24
C PRO A 343 -16.74 -6.26 9.90
N THR A 344 -16.35 -5.09 10.43
CA THR A 344 -15.03 -4.48 10.15
C THR A 344 -13.89 -5.29 10.75
N LYS A 345 -14.15 -5.98 11.87
CA LYS A 345 -13.21 -6.94 12.46
C LYS A 345 -13.02 -8.18 11.60
N LEU A 346 -14.06 -8.57 10.86
CA LEU A 346 -14.03 -9.73 9.97
C LEU A 346 -13.31 -9.42 8.65
N THR A 347 -13.37 -8.17 8.19
CA THR A 347 -12.68 -7.71 6.97
C THR A 347 -11.25 -7.22 7.21
N ALA A 348 -10.85 -7.00 8.47
CA ALA A 348 -9.49 -6.62 8.84
C ALA A 348 -8.45 -7.56 8.21
N GLN A 349 -7.51 -6.99 7.44
CA GLN A 349 -6.49 -7.74 6.73
C GLN A 349 -5.22 -7.83 7.56
N VAL A 350 -4.51 -8.94 7.40
CA VAL A 350 -3.19 -9.14 7.99
C VAL A 350 -2.15 -8.54 7.04
N SER A 351 -1.13 -7.90 7.61
CA SER A 351 -0.02 -7.34 6.84
C SER A 351 0.68 -8.40 6.00
N ALA A 352 1.20 -7.98 4.84
CA ALA A 352 1.99 -8.87 3.99
C ALA A 352 3.24 -9.36 4.76
N PRO A 353 3.52 -10.68 4.79
CA PRO A 353 4.74 -11.16 5.41
C PRO A 353 5.95 -10.74 4.59
N LYS A 354 7.09 -10.49 5.24
CA LYS A 354 8.38 -10.35 4.57
C LYS A 354 9.06 -11.71 4.53
N ILE A 355 9.24 -12.26 3.34
CA ILE A 355 9.78 -13.61 3.15
C ILE A 355 11.25 -13.58 2.72
N ALA A 356 11.99 -14.64 3.07
CA ALA A 356 13.35 -14.90 2.61
C ALA A 356 13.55 -16.39 2.35
N GLN A 357 14.55 -16.75 1.53
CA GLN A 357 14.99 -18.14 1.42
C GLN A 357 16.15 -18.42 2.38
N GLU A 358 15.99 -19.46 3.19
CA GLU A 358 16.97 -20.00 4.12
C GLU A 358 17.18 -21.49 3.82
N GLY A 359 18.25 -21.80 3.06
CA GLY A 359 18.51 -23.16 2.60
C GLY A 359 17.35 -23.67 1.73
N ALA A 360 16.71 -24.74 2.18
CA ALA A 360 15.59 -25.42 1.51
C ALA A 360 14.21 -24.88 1.92
N GLU A 361 14.13 -23.81 2.70
CA GLU A 361 12.87 -23.26 3.19
C GLU A 361 12.71 -21.80 2.77
N ILE A 362 11.46 -21.38 2.59
CA ILE A 362 11.06 -19.97 2.63
C ILE A 362 10.58 -19.68 4.05
N THR A 363 11.11 -18.64 4.69
CA THR A 363 10.82 -18.27 6.09
C THR A 363 10.28 -16.85 6.18
N TRP A 364 9.50 -16.57 7.23
CA TRP A 364 9.03 -15.23 7.58
C TRP A 364 8.79 -15.11 9.11
N ALA A 365 8.43 -13.92 9.59
CA ALA A 365 8.04 -13.72 10.99
C ALA A 365 6.59 -14.17 11.24
N ASP A 366 6.34 -14.79 12.38
CA ASP A 366 4.96 -15.13 12.80
C ASP A 366 4.13 -13.85 13.05
N ASP A 367 2.82 -13.96 12.86
CA ASP A 367 1.83 -12.92 13.15
C ASP A 367 0.61 -13.55 13.85
N ASN A 368 0.34 -13.12 15.08
CA ASN A 368 -0.78 -13.60 15.89
C ASN A 368 -2.16 -13.29 15.31
N ASN A 369 -2.25 -12.42 14.31
CA ASN A 369 -3.48 -12.11 13.59
C ASN A 369 -3.67 -12.98 12.34
N ALA A 370 -2.61 -13.67 11.88
CA ALA A 370 -2.70 -14.60 10.77
C ALA A 370 -3.23 -15.95 11.24
N ARG A 371 -4.29 -16.48 10.63
CA ARG A 371 -4.72 -17.87 10.87
C ARG A 371 -3.87 -18.89 10.11
N ALA A 372 -3.38 -18.50 8.93
CA ALA A 372 -2.58 -19.32 8.03
C ALA A 372 -1.87 -18.41 7.02
N TRP A 373 -0.96 -19.00 6.25
CA TRP A 373 -0.33 -18.37 5.10
C TRP A 373 -0.53 -19.22 3.86
N VAL A 374 -0.87 -18.58 2.75
CA VAL A 374 -1.06 -19.21 1.44
C VAL A 374 0.14 -18.90 0.56
N ILE A 375 0.75 -19.94 0.02
CA ILE A 375 1.97 -19.88 -0.79
C ILE A 375 1.61 -20.00 -2.26
N PHE A 376 2.20 -19.11 -3.06
CA PHE A 376 2.10 -19.12 -4.50
C PHE A 376 3.48 -19.32 -5.13
N VAL A 377 3.56 -20.26 -6.07
CA VAL A 377 4.74 -20.51 -6.90
C VAL A 377 4.40 -20.08 -8.33
N ASN A 378 5.15 -19.12 -8.88
CA ASN A 378 4.89 -18.52 -10.19
C ASN A 378 3.43 -18.02 -10.32
N GLY A 379 2.90 -17.44 -9.25
CA GLY A 379 1.53 -16.93 -9.17
C GLY A 379 0.45 -18.00 -9.05
N LYS A 380 0.78 -19.29 -8.96
CA LYS A 380 -0.19 -20.38 -8.78
C LYS A 380 -0.19 -20.87 -7.34
N TYR A 381 -1.38 -21.16 -6.80
CA TYR A 381 -1.51 -21.79 -5.49
C TYR A 381 -0.64 -23.05 -5.40
N LYS A 382 0.14 -23.17 -4.33
CA LYS A 382 0.99 -24.33 -4.06
C LYS A 382 0.62 -25.03 -2.76
N ALA A 383 0.45 -24.28 -1.68
CA ALA A 383 0.17 -24.82 -0.36
C ALA A 383 -0.43 -23.76 0.56
N ASN A 384 -0.95 -24.19 1.70
CA ASN A 384 -1.21 -23.34 2.84
C ASN A 384 -0.62 -23.97 4.13
N VAL A 385 -0.03 -23.12 4.97
CA VAL A 385 0.71 -23.52 6.17
C VAL A 385 0.25 -22.70 7.38
N ILE A 386 0.53 -23.23 8.57
CA ILE A 386 0.26 -22.57 9.87
C ILE A 386 1.53 -22.30 10.68
N THR A 387 2.68 -22.67 10.14
CA THR A 387 4.00 -22.30 10.63
C THR A 387 4.59 -21.25 9.69
N PRO A 388 5.46 -20.35 10.18
CA PRO A 388 6.01 -19.27 9.37
C PRO A 388 7.15 -19.74 8.45
N SER A 389 6.98 -20.91 7.84
CA SER A 389 7.93 -21.52 6.91
C SER A 389 7.22 -22.36 5.85
N PHE A 390 7.87 -22.52 4.70
CA PHE A 390 7.42 -23.36 3.60
C PHE A 390 8.60 -24.05 2.91
N SER A 391 8.50 -25.37 2.77
CA SER A 391 9.54 -26.17 2.13
C SER A 391 9.58 -26.00 0.62
N LEU A 392 10.78 -25.80 0.08
CA LEU A 392 11.04 -25.72 -1.35
C LEU A 392 11.17 -27.11 -2.02
N GLU A 393 10.86 -28.19 -1.31
CA GLU A 393 10.85 -29.52 -1.89
C GLU A 393 9.92 -29.58 -3.13
N GLY A 394 10.49 -30.07 -4.25
CA GLY A 394 9.78 -30.14 -5.53
C GLY A 394 9.49 -28.78 -6.19
N VAL A 395 10.10 -27.68 -5.71
CA VAL A 395 10.06 -26.37 -6.36
C VAL A 395 11.33 -26.17 -7.18
N ALA A 396 11.17 -25.88 -8.48
CA ALA A 396 12.32 -25.66 -9.36
C ALA A 396 13.07 -24.37 -9.01
N VAL A 397 14.40 -24.38 -9.17
CA VAL A 397 15.26 -23.18 -9.10
C VAL A 397 14.80 -22.15 -10.13
N GLY A 398 14.81 -20.86 -9.76
CA GLY A 398 14.31 -19.76 -10.58
C GLY A 398 12.80 -19.55 -10.50
N SER A 399 12.06 -20.33 -9.70
CA SER A 399 10.64 -20.10 -9.45
C SER A 399 10.43 -18.88 -8.58
N LYS A 400 9.36 -18.13 -8.84
CA LYS A 400 8.98 -16.95 -8.05
C LYS A 400 8.03 -17.33 -6.93
N ILE A 401 8.41 -17.08 -5.69
CA ILE A 401 7.61 -17.35 -4.50
C ILE A 401 7.01 -16.04 -3.98
N THR A 402 5.72 -16.09 -3.67
CA THR A 402 5.04 -15.07 -2.88
C THR A 402 4.14 -15.75 -1.84
N VAL A 403 3.90 -15.06 -0.74
CA VAL A 403 3.08 -15.54 0.37
C VAL A 403 2.06 -14.47 0.75
N ARG A 404 0.84 -14.88 1.08
CA ARG A 404 -0.22 -14.01 1.62
C ARG A 404 -0.67 -14.54 2.98
N ALA A 405 -0.77 -13.67 3.97
CA ALA A 405 -1.35 -14.01 5.27
C ALA A 405 -2.88 -14.01 5.17
N ALA A 406 -3.52 -15.00 5.78
CA ALA A 406 -4.97 -15.11 5.86
C ALA A 406 -5.47 -14.55 7.22
N ASN A 407 -6.47 -13.68 7.20
CA ASN A 407 -7.14 -13.20 8.41
C ASN A 407 -8.01 -14.30 9.06
N SER A 408 -8.68 -14.00 10.17
CA SER A 408 -9.55 -14.96 10.90
C SER A 408 -10.64 -15.61 10.02
N MET A 409 -11.06 -14.95 8.94
CA MET A 409 -12.07 -15.45 8.01
C MET A 409 -11.48 -16.23 6.82
N GLY A 410 -10.15 -16.33 6.74
CA GLY A 410 -9.46 -16.91 5.58
C GLY A 410 -9.19 -15.92 4.45
N GLY A 411 -9.67 -14.68 4.56
CA GLY A 411 -9.44 -13.62 3.60
C GLY A 411 -7.95 -13.27 3.51
N LEU A 412 -7.42 -13.16 2.29
CA LEU A 412 -5.98 -13.01 2.07
C LEU A 412 -5.56 -11.53 2.00
N GLY A 413 -4.54 -11.14 2.77
CA GLY A 413 -3.92 -9.81 2.75
C GLY A 413 -3.12 -9.54 1.48
N ALA A 414 -2.25 -8.53 1.48
CA ALA A 414 -1.37 -8.26 0.35
C ALA A 414 -0.29 -9.35 0.15
N TYR A 415 0.24 -9.45 -1.07
CA TYR A 415 1.39 -10.32 -1.36
C TYR A 415 2.65 -9.84 -0.62
N SER A 416 3.45 -10.79 -0.15
CA SER A 416 4.82 -10.55 0.30
C SER A 416 5.70 -9.93 -0.79
N ASN A 417 6.93 -9.55 -0.42
CA ASN A 417 8.00 -9.45 -1.41
C ASN A 417 8.13 -10.77 -2.20
N GLU A 418 8.56 -10.69 -3.46
CA GLU A 418 8.82 -11.85 -4.29
C GLU A 418 10.23 -12.38 -4.02
N VAL A 419 10.37 -13.70 -3.83
CA VAL A 419 11.67 -14.39 -3.73
C VAL A 419 11.82 -15.32 -4.92
N THR A 420 12.86 -15.13 -5.71
CA THR A 420 13.24 -16.09 -6.76
C THR A 420 14.03 -17.21 -6.11
N THR A 421 13.59 -18.46 -6.27
CA THR A 421 14.24 -19.61 -5.64
C THR A 421 15.64 -19.80 -6.18
N ILE A 422 16.56 -20.06 -5.26
CA ILE A 422 17.95 -20.42 -5.54
C ILE A 422 18.15 -21.90 -5.15
N ASP A 423 19.18 -22.54 -5.71
CA ASP A 423 19.48 -23.95 -5.40
C ASP A 423 19.77 -24.12 -3.91
N ALA A 424 18.90 -24.82 -3.18
CA ALA A 424 19.00 -25.00 -1.73
C ALA A 424 20.25 -25.77 -1.27
N ASN A 425 20.89 -26.54 -2.16
CA ASN A 425 22.07 -27.34 -1.85
C ASN A 425 23.39 -26.61 -2.11
N ALA A 426 23.33 -25.41 -2.68
CA ALA A 426 24.51 -24.62 -2.96
C ALA A 426 24.89 -23.72 -1.78
N THR A 427 26.19 -23.52 -1.60
CA THR A 427 26.70 -22.50 -0.68
C THR A 427 26.35 -21.12 -1.24
N TYR A 428 25.75 -20.27 -0.41
CA TYR A 428 25.58 -18.84 -0.72
C TYR A 428 26.28 -18.01 0.31
N TYR A 429 26.76 -16.87 -0.14
CA TYR A 429 27.39 -15.86 0.68
C TYR A 429 26.54 -14.61 0.70
N LYS A 430 26.42 -14.01 1.88
CA LYS A 430 25.67 -12.77 2.09
C LYS A 430 26.41 -11.61 1.43
N VAL A 431 25.67 -10.69 0.82
CA VAL A 431 26.15 -9.43 0.29
C VAL A 431 25.61 -8.30 1.14
N THR A 432 26.52 -7.60 1.81
CA THR A 432 26.21 -6.43 2.64
C THR A 432 26.79 -5.19 1.96
N LEU A 433 25.91 -4.28 1.55
CA LEU A 433 26.29 -2.98 1.01
C LEU A 433 26.18 -1.91 2.08
N GLY A 434 27.25 -1.13 2.27
CA GLY A 434 27.26 0.04 3.14
C GLY A 434 26.52 1.23 2.51
N GLU A 435 26.30 2.25 3.34
CA GLU A 435 25.59 3.47 2.97
C GLU A 435 26.29 4.23 1.81
N ALA A 436 25.49 4.78 0.90
CA ALA A 436 25.94 5.39 -0.35
C ALA A 436 25.63 6.90 -0.42
N ILE A 437 26.00 7.68 0.59
CA ILE A 437 25.74 9.14 0.60
C ILE A 437 26.44 9.79 -0.61
N GLY A 438 25.68 10.53 -1.42
CA GLY A 438 26.18 11.22 -2.62
C GLY A 438 26.19 10.39 -3.90
N GLY A 439 25.52 9.24 -3.91
CA GLY A 439 25.38 8.42 -5.11
C GLY A 439 24.45 7.23 -4.90
N THR A 440 24.53 6.28 -5.83
CA THR A 440 23.79 5.01 -5.76
C THR A 440 24.69 3.84 -6.10
N VAL A 441 24.31 2.64 -5.65
CA VAL A 441 24.94 1.38 -6.05
C VAL A 441 23.89 0.43 -6.55
N ILE A 442 24.11 -0.09 -7.76
CA ILE A 442 23.31 -1.18 -8.32
C ILE A 442 24.15 -2.45 -8.42
N SER A 443 23.50 -3.61 -8.33
CA SER A 443 24.16 -4.91 -8.49
C SER A 443 23.42 -5.80 -9.49
N ASN A 444 24.13 -6.77 -10.08
CA ASN A 444 23.55 -7.77 -10.99
C ASN A 444 22.93 -8.99 -10.26
N ILE A 445 23.01 -9.05 -8.92
CA ILE A 445 22.44 -10.15 -8.14
C ILE A 445 21.02 -9.83 -7.72
N ALA A 446 20.19 -10.87 -7.59
CA ALA A 446 18.85 -10.74 -7.05
C ALA A 446 18.89 -10.92 -5.52
N GLY A 447 18.49 -9.89 -4.78
CA GLY A 447 18.53 -9.89 -3.31
C GLY A 447 19.93 -9.66 -2.75
N ASP A 448 20.20 -10.21 -1.57
CA ASP A 448 21.40 -9.97 -0.76
C ASP A 448 22.31 -11.21 -0.64
N LYS A 449 22.21 -12.16 -1.58
CA LYS A 449 23.01 -13.39 -1.59
C LYS A 449 23.58 -13.69 -2.97
N VAL A 450 24.76 -14.29 -2.99
CA VAL A 450 25.41 -14.76 -4.22
C VAL A 450 25.93 -16.18 -4.02
N MET A 451 25.71 -17.05 -5.00
CA MET A 451 26.17 -18.44 -4.97
C MET A 451 27.70 -18.50 -5.05
N GLU A 452 28.31 -19.41 -4.30
CA GLU A 452 29.74 -19.70 -4.38
C GLU A 452 30.19 -19.90 -5.83
N GLY A 453 31.33 -19.31 -6.19
CA GLY A 453 31.92 -19.34 -7.53
C GLY A 453 31.23 -18.42 -8.56
N LYS A 454 30.12 -17.74 -8.24
CA LYS A 454 29.46 -16.80 -9.16
C LYS A 454 29.98 -15.38 -9.00
N LYS A 455 29.98 -14.62 -10.09
CA LYS A 455 30.44 -13.22 -10.13
C LYS A 455 29.30 -12.26 -9.79
N ALA A 456 29.44 -11.52 -8.69
CA ALA A 456 28.66 -10.33 -8.37
C ALA A 456 29.36 -9.08 -8.93
N THR A 457 28.60 -8.19 -9.56
CA THR A 457 29.08 -6.93 -10.13
C THR A 457 28.30 -5.78 -9.51
N PHE A 458 29.02 -4.79 -9.00
CA PHE A 458 28.50 -3.60 -8.35
C PHE A 458 28.90 -2.38 -9.17
N THR A 459 27.98 -1.46 -9.40
CA THR A 459 28.24 -0.21 -10.13
C THR A 459 27.80 0.97 -9.28
N ALA A 460 28.76 1.79 -8.87
CA ALA A 460 28.54 3.04 -8.15
C ALA A 460 28.35 4.20 -9.12
N THR A 461 27.26 4.93 -8.98
CA THR A 461 26.92 6.10 -9.81
C THR A 461 26.83 7.34 -8.92
N PRO A 462 27.71 8.33 -9.09
CA PRO A 462 27.64 9.58 -8.32
C PRO A 462 26.41 10.41 -8.69
N ASN A 463 25.89 11.13 -7.70
CA ASN A 463 24.88 12.18 -7.88
C ASN A 463 25.50 13.42 -8.57
N SER A 464 24.67 14.36 -9.02
CA SER A 464 25.12 15.66 -9.54
C SER A 464 25.86 16.45 -8.46
N GLY A 465 27.02 17.02 -8.79
CA GLY A 465 27.89 17.67 -7.80
C GLY A 465 28.81 16.71 -7.04
N TRP A 466 28.75 15.41 -7.35
CA TRP A 466 29.55 14.36 -6.72
C TRP A 466 30.44 13.62 -7.72
N LYS A 467 31.49 12.99 -7.20
CA LYS A 467 32.34 12.05 -7.91
C LYS A 467 32.58 10.80 -7.08
N PHE A 468 32.80 9.68 -7.76
CA PHE A 468 33.18 8.43 -7.11
C PHE A 468 34.58 8.55 -6.50
N ALA A 469 34.72 8.20 -5.23
CA ALA A 469 35.98 8.27 -4.48
C ALA A 469 36.58 6.87 -4.24
N GLY A 470 35.77 5.84 -4.15
CA GLY A 470 36.27 4.47 -4.10
C GLY A 470 35.38 3.49 -3.37
N TRP A 471 35.85 2.24 -3.28
CA TRP A 471 35.23 1.18 -2.48
C TRP A 471 35.97 0.96 -1.15
N SER A 472 35.23 0.56 -0.12
CA SER A 472 35.71 0.07 1.17
C SER A 472 34.94 -1.18 1.61
N GLY A 473 35.28 -1.77 2.77
CA GLY A 473 34.72 -3.03 3.26
C GLY A 473 35.67 -4.22 3.06
N LYS A 474 35.39 -5.36 3.71
CA LYS A 474 36.28 -6.55 3.71
C LYS A 474 36.59 -7.04 2.30
N SER A 475 35.64 -6.91 1.38
CA SER A 475 35.77 -7.42 0.01
C SER A 475 36.39 -6.41 -0.95
N ALA A 476 36.73 -5.20 -0.49
CA ALA A 476 37.37 -4.18 -1.31
C ALA A 476 38.85 -4.49 -1.64
N ALA A 477 39.51 -5.36 -0.87
CA ALA A 477 40.91 -5.72 -1.10
C ALA A 477 41.14 -6.46 -2.44
N GLY A 478 40.11 -7.11 -2.98
CA GLY A 478 40.19 -7.92 -4.20
C GLY A 478 39.80 -7.19 -5.50
N ILE A 479 39.53 -5.88 -5.45
CA ILE A 479 39.04 -5.10 -6.60
C ILE A 479 39.89 -3.85 -6.84
N ASP A 480 39.83 -3.28 -8.04
CA ASP A 480 40.34 -1.93 -8.28
C ASP A 480 39.39 -0.91 -7.62
N ALA A 481 39.68 -0.58 -6.36
CA ALA A 481 38.89 0.33 -5.55
C ALA A 481 38.80 1.77 -6.13
N SER A 482 39.53 2.10 -7.22
CA SER A 482 39.43 3.39 -7.90
C SER A 482 38.40 3.41 -9.05
N LYS A 483 37.83 2.26 -9.41
CA LYS A 483 36.83 2.15 -10.46
C LYS A 483 35.42 2.10 -9.88
N PRO A 484 34.45 2.83 -10.47
CA PRO A 484 33.06 2.80 -10.01
C PRO A 484 32.40 1.43 -10.21
N GLN A 485 32.93 0.61 -11.12
CA GLN A 485 32.49 -0.77 -11.30
C GLN A 485 33.45 -1.74 -10.59
N ALA A 486 32.89 -2.63 -9.77
CA ALA A 486 33.60 -3.70 -9.08
C ALA A 486 32.98 -5.06 -9.41
N SER A 487 33.80 -6.08 -9.65
CA SER A 487 33.33 -7.46 -9.85
C SER A 487 34.05 -8.41 -8.90
N ILE A 488 33.29 -9.21 -8.16
CA ILE A 488 33.80 -10.16 -7.16
C ILE A 488 33.22 -11.53 -7.44
N THR A 489 34.08 -12.55 -7.57
CA THR A 489 33.64 -13.95 -7.58
C THR A 489 33.45 -14.40 -6.13
N ALA A 490 32.27 -14.89 -5.79
CA ALA A 490 31.92 -15.21 -4.41
C ALA A 490 32.68 -16.45 -3.91
N ALA A 491 33.42 -16.30 -2.82
CA ALA A 491 34.10 -17.38 -2.10
C ALA A 491 33.97 -17.21 -0.56
N GLY A 492 33.07 -16.31 -0.14
CA GLY A 492 32.87 -15.80 1.21
C GLY A 492 31.86 -14.65 1.17
N ASP A 493 31.34 -14.23 2.33
CA ASP A 493 30.48 -13.05 2.45
C ASP A 493 31.14 -11.83 1.82
N ILE A 494 30.34 -11.07 1.06
CA ILE A 494 30.77 -9.85 0.39
C ILE A 494 30.33 -8.65 1.21
N GLU A 495 31.30 -7.87 1.70
CA GLU A 495 31.05 -6.59 2.37
C GLU A 495 31.73 -5.47 1.57
N LEU A 496 30.92 -4.58 0.98
CA LEU A 496 31.38 -3.42 0.21
C LEU A 496 30.64 -2.16 0.63
N ALA A 497 31.32 -1.02 0.65
CA ALA A 497 30.68 0.29 0.77
C ALA A 497 31.27 1.24 -0.28
N PRO A 498 30.43 1.93 -1.07
CA PRO A 498 30.92 2.99 -1.95
C PRO A 498 31.29 4.22 -1.12
N SER A 499 32.19 5.04 -1.64
CA SER A 499 32.46 6.37 -1.13
C SER A 499 32.39 7.36 -2.27
N PHE A 500 31.74 8.49 -2.01
CA PHE A 500 31.60 9.61 -2.93
C PHE A 500 32.17 10.86 -2.27
N ALA A 501 32.61 11.80 -3.11
CA ALA A 501 33.15 13.09 -2.70
C ALA A 501 32.52 14.21 -3.52
N GLY A 502 32.54 15.44 -3.01
CA GLY A 502 32.19 16.61 -3.81
C GLY A 502 33.08 16.69 -5.06
N ASP A 503 32.48 17.05 -6.20
CA ASP A 503 33.23 17.26 -7.43
C ASP A 503 34.07 18.55 -7.41
N GLY A 504 33.79 19.44 -6.45
CA GLY A 504 34.43 20.74 -6.22
C GLY A 504 33.54 21.94 -6.55
N SER A 505 32.33 21.72 -7.07
CA SER A 505 31.36 22.77 -7.35
C SER A 505 30.72 23.36 -6.09
N GLY A 506 30.64 22.58 -5.00
CA GLY A 506 29.90 22.93 -3.80
C GLY A 506 28.37 22.93 -4.01
N LYS A 507 27.89 22.42 -5.15
CA LYS A 507 26.47 22.44 -5.54
C LYS A 507 25.85 21.07 -5.45
N PHE A 508 24.67 20.97 -4.87
CA PHE A 508 23.95 19.71 -4.64
C PHE A 508 22.46 19.91 -4.96
N GLN A 509 21.81 18.85 -5.41
CA GLN A 509 20.42 18.90 -5.86
C GLN A 509 19.49 18.35 -4.78
N ALA A 510 18.43 19.10 -4.42
CA ALA A 510 17.49 18.64 -3.41
C ALA A 510 16.74 17.38 -3.85
N GLU A 511 16.45 17.24 -5.14
CA GLU A 511 15.72 16.11 -5.71
C GLU A 511 16.50 14.78 -5.74
N GLU A 512 17.81 14.83 -5.42
CA GLU A 512 18.65 13.66 -5.22
C GLU A 512 18.69 13.20 -3.74
N GLY A 513 17.92 13.86 -2.87
CA GLY A 513 17.75 13.50 -1.47
C GLY A 513 16.75 12.37 -1.23
N ALA A 514 16.77 11.81 -0.03
CA ALA A 514 15.76 10.86 0.43
C ALA A 514 14.48 11.64 0.83
N ILE A 515 13.44 11.57 -0.01
CA ILE A 515 12.20 12.31 0.16
C ILE A 515 11.14 11.44 0.87
N GLU A 516 10.54 11.96 1.94
CA GLU A 516 9.43 11.34 2.66
C GLU A 516 8.19 12.22 2.57
N ASN A 517 7.07 11.67 2.10
CA ASN A 517 5.79 12.36 1.90
C ASN A 517 5.85 13.66 1.07
N GLY A 518 6.97 13.94 0.39
CA GLY A 518 7.11 14.95 -0.65
C GLY A 518 7.15 14.33 -2.04
N ILE A 519 7.34 15.14 -3.08
CA ILE A 519 7.38 14.70 -4.48
C ILE A 519 8.59 15.33 -5.17
N ASN A 520 9.36 14.53 -5.90
CA ASN A 520 10.33 15.02 -6.89
C ASN A 520 9.56 15.35 -8.17
N GLU A 521 9.58 16.62 -8.58
CA GLU A 521 8.83 17.12 -9.74
C GLU A 521 9.68 18.03 -10.63
N SER A 522 9.22 18.23 -11.86
CA SER A 522 9.85 19.11 -12.86
C SER A 522 8.82 19.95 -13.62
N SER A 523 7.61 20.09 -13.07
CA SER A 523 6.47 20.73 -13.74
C SER A 523 6.55 22.26 -13.74
N ASN A 524 7.11 22.86 -12.69
CA ASN A 524 7.37 24.30 -12.63
C ASN A 524 8.78 24.60 -13.13
N ALA A 525 8.92 25.18 -14.32
CA ALA A 525 10.22 25.52 -14.90
C ALA A 525 11.03 26.51 -14.04
N GLY A 526 12.35 26.61 -14.27
CA GLY A 526 13.22 27.60 -13.60
C GLY A 526 14.16 27.03 -12.54
N PHE A 527 14.04 25.73 -12.23
CA PHE A 527 14.98 24.97 -11.39
C PHE A 527 16.27 24.61 -12.16
N ALA A 528 17.33 24.26 -11.42
CA ALA A 528 18.57 23.71 -11.95
C ALA A 528 18.54 22.16 -11.88
N GLY A 529 19.30 21.49 -12.75
CA GLY A 529 19.37 20.02 -12.69
C GLY A 529 18.13 19.33 -13.28
N ALA A 530 17.61 18.32 -12.58
CA ALA A 530 16.60 17.41 -13.13
C ALA A 530 15.18 17.70 -12.60
N GLY A 531 15.07 18.37 -11.46
CA GLY A 531 13.80 18.71 -10.85
C GLY A 531 13.96 19.56 -9.60
N TYR A 532 13.00 19.47 -8.71
CA TYR A 532 13.00 20.08 -7.38
C TYR A 532 12.14 19.24 -6.44
N VAL A 533 12.25 19.50 -5.14
CA VAL A 533 11.41 18.87 -4.11
C VAL A 533 10.20 19.74 -3.84
N ASN A 534 9.01 19.18 -4.06
CA ASN A 534 7.72 19.72 -3.66
C ASN A 534 7.29 19.08 -2.32
N PHE A 535 7.14 19.90 -1.28
CA PHE A 535 6.73 19.42 0.04
C PHE A 535 5.21 19.47 0.19
N ASN A 536 4.58 18.32 0.42
CA ASN A 536 3.15 18.25 0.69
C ASN A 536 2.80 18.74 2.10
N ALA A 537 1.54 19.12 2.29
CA ALA A 537 0.99 19.36 3.63
C ALA A 537 1.08 18.08 4.50
N GLY A 538 1.21 18.26 5.80
CA GLY A 538 1.46 17.19 6.77
C GLY A 538 2.95 17.09 7.12
N THR A 539 3.48 15.86 7.16
CA THR A 539 4.86 15.56 7.55
C THR A 539 5.71 15.23 6.31
N SER A 540 6.07 16.24 5.53
CA SER A 540 6.94 16.09 4.36
C SER A 540 8.38 16.47 4.70
N SER A 541 9.34 15.68 4.24
CA SER A 541 10.76 15.98 4.45
C SER A 541 11.64 15.51 3.29
N VAL A 542 12.84 16.06 3.22
CA VAL A 542 13.93 15.55 2.37
C VAL A 542 15.25 15.61 3.10
N GLN A 543 16.04 14.54 3.01
CA GLN A 543 17.43 14.49 3.46
C GLN A 543 18.35 14.62 2.24
N VAL A 544 18.87 15.82 2.00
CA VAL A 544 19.72 16.13 0.85
C VAL A 544 21.17 15.75 1.16
N PRO A 545 21.82 14.88 0.37
CA PRO A 545 23.23 14.57 0.55
C PRO A 545 24.09 15.80 0.20
N VAL A 546 25.04 16.13 1.07
CA VAL A 546 26.01 17.21 0.84
C VAL A 546 27.44 16.75 1.19
N TYR A 547 28.43 17.45 0.65
CA TYR A 547 29.84 17.19 0.96
C TYR A 547 30.54 18.47 1.45
N ALA A 548 31.24 18.36 2.59
CA ALA A 548 32.04 19.44 3.16
C ALA A 548 33.53 19.05 3.17
N ASP A 549 34.40 19.87 2.56
CA ASP A 549 35.84 19.60 2.48
C ASP A 549 36.55 19.67 3.84
N ALA A 550 35.98 20.44 4.78
CA ALA A 550 36.44 20.57 6.15
C ALA A 550 35.26 20.67 7.12
N GLU A 551 35.47 20.32 8.38
CA GLU A 551 34.49 20.58 9.43
C GLU A 551 34.41 22.08 9.70
N GLY A 552 33.20 22.59 9.89
CA GLY A 552 32.99 23.97 10.32
C GLY A 552 31.68 24.56 9.85
N GLU A 553 31.62 25.89 9.91
CA GLU A 553 30.45 26.67 9.51
C GLU A 553 30.51 26.98 8.01
N TYR A 554 29.40 26.68 7.33
CA TYR A 554 29.16 26.94 5.93
C TYR A 554 27.98 27.89 5.75
N LYS A 555 28.10 28.75 4.75
CA LYS A 555 26.99 29.47 4.17
C LYS A 555 26.29 28.53 3.19
N LEU A 556 25.05 28.18 3.52
CA LEU A 556 24.16 27.39 2.69
C LEU A 556 23.24 28.32 1.89
N THR A 557 23.45 28.37 0.59
CA THR A 557 22.59 29.10 -0.34
C THR A 557 21.56 28.13 -0.90
N LEU A 558 20.28 28.41 -0.67
CA LEU A 558 19.13 27.62 -1.07
C LEU A 558 18.44 28.28 -2.24
N THR A 559 18.28 27.57 -3.35
CA THR A 559 17.48 28.01 -4.49
C THR A 559 16.06 27.48 -4.31
N TYR A 560 15.06 28.35 -4.32
CA TYR A 560 13.66 27.96 -4.07
C TYR A 560 12.65 28.82 -4.84
N ALA A 561 11.46 28.27 -5.04
CA ALA A 561 10.28 29.01 -5.49
C ALA A 561 9.11 28.82 -4.50
N ASN A 562 8.38 29.89 -4.23
CA ASN A 562 7.15 29.87 -3.43
C ASN A 562 6.10 30.73 -4.13
N GLY A 563 5.44 30.17 -5.14
CA GLY A 563 4.38 30.87 -5.89
C GLY A 563 3.06 31.01 -5.14
N SER A 564 3.03 30.75 -3.83
CA SER A 564 1.88 31.04 -3.00
C SER A 564 1.83 32.53 -2.60
N LYS A 565 0.79 32.95 -1.88
CA LYS A 565 0.67 34.33 -1.37
C LYS A 565 1.20 34.50 0.06
N SER A 566 1.72 33.43 0.66
CA SER A 566 2.12 33.39 2.07
C SER A 566 3.52 32.81 2.22
N THR A 567 4.22 33.23 3.27
CA THR A 567 5.48 32.61 3.68
C THR A 567 5.28 31.15 4.03
N ARG A 568 6.21 30.28 3.61
CA ARG A 568 6.23 28.85 3.95
C ARG A 568 7.51 28.55 4.73
N SER A 569 7.40 27.95 5.91
CA SER A 569 8.58 27.64 6.74
C SER A 569 8.97 26.17 6.61
N LEU A 570 10.27 25.90 6.55
CA LEU A 570 10.84 24.56 6.75
C LEU A 570 11.75 24.56 7.97
N SER A 571 11.82 23.43 8.67
CA SER A 571 12.91 23.15 9.57
C SER A 571 14.13 22.71 8.75
N ILE A 572 15.31 23.21 9.10
CA ILE A 572 16.59 22.85 8.48
C ILE A 572 17.50 22.32 9.56
N LYS A 573 18.08 21.14 9.33
CA LYS A 573 18.97 20.49 10.28
C LYS A 573 20.11 19.75 9.57
N GLY A 574 21.35 20.13 9.85
CA GLY A 574 22.53 19.34 9.47
C GLY A 574 22.72 18.16 10.43
N GLU A 575 23.41 17.11 10.01
CA GLU A 575 23.60 15.88 10.80
C GLU A 575 24.09 16.11 12.24
N ALA A 576 25.01 17.07 12.45
CA ALA A 576 25.57 17.42 13.76
C ALA A 576 25.02 18.73 14.37
N GLY A 577 24.01 19.34 13.75
CA GLY A 577 23.50 20.67 14.11
C GLY A 577 22.14 20.63 14.83
N GLU A 578 21.83 21.73 15.52
CA GLU A 578 20.47 21.98 16.00
C GLU A 578 19.54 22.32 14.83
N SER A 579 18.27 21.97 14.98
CA SER A 579 17.25 22.32 14.01
C SER A 579 16.94 23.81 14.08
N GLN A 580 16.85 24.48 12.94
CA GLN A 580 16.42 25.88 12.83
C GLN A 580 15.20 26.00 11.93
N GLU A 581 14.26 26.90 12.28
CA GLU A 581 13.14 27.25 11.41
C GLU A 581 13.57 28.35 10.43
N VAL A 582 13.33 28.14 9.14
CA VAL A 582 13.63 29.10 8.08
C VAL A 582 12.39 29.42 7.28
N ALA A 583 12.07 30.71 7.23
CA ALA A 583 10.98 31.27 6.44
C ALA A 583 11.37 31.45 4.96
N PHE A 584 10.54 30.93 4.06
CA PHE A 584 10.66 31.11 2.61
C PHE A 584 9.54 32.01 2.11
N GLU A 585 9.88 33.24 1.75
CA GLU A 585 8.91 34.26 1.35
C GLU A 585 8.26 33.94 0.01
N ALA A 586 7.08 34.52 -0.25
CA ALA A 586 6.44 34.38 -1.56
C ALA A 586 7.36 34.90 -2.68
N THR A 587 7.55 34.11 -3.71
CA THR A 587 8.18 34.52 -4.97
C THR A 587 7.11 34.98 -5.96
N GLU A 588 7.51 35.58 -7.08
CA GLU A 588 6.54 36.07 -8.09
C GLU A 588 5.64 34.96 -8.64
N SER A 589 6.17 33.73 -8.77
CA SER A 589 5.45 32.56 -9.25
C SER A 589 6.18 31.27 -8.87
N TRP A 590 5.52 30.12 -9.05
CA TRP A 590 6.15 28.81 -8.87
C TRP A 590 7.29 28.53 -9.86
N THR A 591 7.42 29.33 -10.93
CA THR A 591 8.51 29.23 -11.90
C THR A 591 9.60 30.29 -11.71
N THR A 592 9.48 31.13 -10.67
CA THR A 592 10.46 32.17 -10.36
C THR A 592 11.26 31.74 -9.14
N TYR A 593 12.47 31.24 -9.38
CA TYR A 593 13.38 30.78 -8.34
C TYR A 593 14.27 31.92 -7.87
N VAL A 594 14.42 32.04 -6.55
CA VAL A 594 15.30 33.00 -5.88
C VAL A 594 16.19 32.28 -4.87
N THR A 595 17.20 32.97 -4.35
CA THR A 595 18.11 32.39 -3.36
C THR A 595 17.81 32.87 -1.94
N LYS A 596 18.06 32.00 -0.95
CA LYS A 596 18.05 32.30 0.48
C LYS A 596 19.33 31.78 1.12
N GLU A 597 20.01 32.60 1.90
CA GLU A 597 21.21 32.19 2.63
C GLU A 597 20.88 31.82 4.08
N VAL A 598 21.49 30.73 4.56
CA VAL A 598 21.36 30.21 5.92
C VAL A 598 22.74 29.75 6.40
N SER A 599 23.09 29.97 7.67
CA SER A 599 24.30 29.37 8.26
C SER A 599 24.03 27.93 8.70
N ILE A 600 24.95 27.02 8.40
CA ILE A 600 24.88 25.63 8.85
C ILE A 600 26.26 25.08 9.22
N THR A 601 26.32 24.27 10.26
CA THR A 601 27.54 23.56 10.66
C THR A 601 27.52 22.14 10.09
N LEU A 602 28.60 21.75 9.43
CA LEU A 602 28.72 20.43 8.82
C LEU A 602 30.01 19.73 9.28
N PRO A 603 29.97 18.40 9.49
CA PRO A 603 31.18 17.61 9.66
C PRO A 603 31.97 17.54 8.35
N GLN A 604 33.28 17.26 8.43
CA GLN A 604 34.06 16.96 7.22
C GLN A 604 33.56 15.68 6.54
N GLY A 605 33.39 15.73 5.22
CA GLY A 605 33.04 14.59 4.37
C GLY A 605 31.59 14.62 3.89
N ALA A 606 31.10 13.45 3.46
CA ALA A 606 29.72 13.24 3.03
C ALA A 606 28.79 13.19 4.25
N SER A 607 27.70 13.96 4.20
CA SER A 607 26.68 14.10 5.25
C SER A 607 25.32 14.43 4.61
N THR A 608 24.28 14.66 5.42
CA THR A 608 22.96 15.09 4.94
C THR A 608 22.50 16.38 5.64
N ILE A 609 21.71 17.17 4.91
CA ILE A 609 20.90 18.27 5.46
C ILE A 609 19.44 17.89 5.31
N THR A 610 18.73 17.85 6.43
CA THR A 610 17.30 17.57 6.47
C THR A 610 16.50 18.86 6.38
N PHE A 611 15.51 18.87 5.50
CA PHE A 611 14.48 19.89 5.39
C PHE A 611 13.13 19.24 5.68
N ALA A 612 12.31 19.82 6.55
CA ALA A 612 10.97 19.27 6.84
C ALA A 612 9.92 20.35 7.05
N THR A 613 8.66 20.02 6.74
CA THR A 613 7.52 20.92 6.95
C THR A 613 7.27 21.17 8.45
N ILE A 614 6.87 22.40 8.78
CA ILE A 614 6.52 22.79 10.15
C ILE A 614 5.00 22.98 10.24
N GLY A 615 4.39 22.44 11.31
CA GLY A 615 2.99 22.68 11.64
C GLY A 615 1.97 22.03 10.69
N GLY A 616 2.37 21.06 9.86
CA GLY A 616 1.48 20.35 8.95
C GLY A 616 1.13 21.12 7.66
N ASN A 617 1.78 22.25 7.38
CA ASN A 617 1.60 23.01 6.14
C ASN A 617 2.49 22.47 5.01
N ASP A 618 2.16 22.83 3.77
CA ASP A 618 3.01 22.56 2.60
C ASP A 618 4.22 23.50 2.54
N GLY A 619 5.27 23.12 1.79
CA GLY A 619 6.54 23.85 1.73
C GLY A 619 6.78 24.59 0.40
N PRO A 620 7.88 25.35 0.27
CA PRO A 620 8.34 25.89 -1.02
C PRO A 620 8.82 24.76 -1.95
N ASN A 621 8.98 25.03 -3.25
CA ASN A 621 9.75 24.17 -4.14
C ASN A 621 11.24 24.40 -3.85
N LEU A 622 11.93 23.40 -3.28
CA LEU A 622 13.37 23.47 -2.99
C LEU A 622 14.16 22.79 -4.11
N ASP A 623 15.13 23.50 -4.68
CA ASP A 623 15.92 23.07 -5.83
C ASP A 623 17.40 22.86 -5.44
N GLN A 624 18.29 23.76 -5.83
CA GLN A 624 19.72 23.59 -5.65
C GLN A 624 20.22 24.17 -4.32
N LEU A 625 21.12 23.44 -3.67
CA LEU A 625 21.91 23.88 -2.53
C LEU A 625 23.32 24.23 -2.98
N GLU A 626 23.88 25.31 -2.47
CA GLU A 626 25.29 25.68 -2.67
C GLU A 626 25.97 25.96 -1.32
N LEU A 627 27.07 25.28 -1.05
CA LEU A 627 27.86 25.42 0.17
C LEU A 627 29.10 26.27 -0.08
N THR A 628 29.28 27.31 0.72
CA THR A 628 30.51 28.11 0.77
C THR A 628 31.06 28.14 2.20
N ALA A 629 32.32 27.75 2.40
CA ALA A 629 32.93 27.76 3.73
C ALA A 629 33.03 29.19 4.30
N VAL A 630 32.64 29.39 5.57
CA VAL A 630 32.71 30.68 6.27
C VAL A 630 33.83 30.66 7.31
N LYS A 631 33.79 29.66 8.21
CA LYS A 631 34.80 29.47 9.26
C LYS A 631 35.03 27.99 9.46
N VAL A 632 36.09 27.50 8.84
CA VAL A 632 36.53 26.10 8.90
C VAL A 632 37.89 26.04 9.56
N THR A 633 38.14 25.00 10.35
CA THR A 633 39.49 24.67 10.81
C THR A 633 40.30 24.21 9.59
N GLN A 634 40.97 25.16 8.94
CA GLN A 634 41.78 24.89 7.77
C GLN A 634 43.06 24.16 8.21
N PRO A 635 43.34 22.94 7.73
CA PRO A 635 44.66 22.36 7.91
C PRO A 635 45.69 23.19 7.13
N GLU A 636 46.90 23.34 7.69
CA GLU A 636 48.01 24.10 7.08
C GLU A 636 48.31 23.72 5.61
N PRO A 637 48.82 24.69 4.80
CA PRO A 637 49.15 24.55 3.39
C PRO A 637 50.27 23.51 3.15
N PRO A 638 50.53 23.10 1.89
CA PRO A 638 50.97 21.74 1.57
C PRO A 638 52.43 21.47 1.99
N ASP A 639 52.64 20.38 2.71
CA ASP A 639 53.91 19.66 2.63
C ASP A 639 53.78 18.62 1.50
N SER A 640 54.68 18.67 0.52
CA SER A 640 54.89 17.65 -0.51
C SER A 640 55.83 16.58 0.06
N THR A 641 55.36 15.53 0.72
CA THR A 641 55.47 14.13 0.23
C THR A 641 54.91 13.20 1.32
N THR A 642 54.01 12.28 0.99
CA THR A 642 53.83 11.09 1.85
C THR A 642 53.39 9.90 1.01
N ALA A 643 54.31 9.41 0.18
CA ALA A 643 54.23 8.04 -0.29
C ALA A 643 54.47 7.11 0.91
N ILE A 644 53.66 6.06 1.07
CA ILE A 644 53.86 5.02 2.10
C ILE A 644 55.25 4.34 1.96
N GLY A 645 55.90 4.44 0.79
CA GLY A 645 57.29 4.01 0.61
C GLY A 645 58.33 4.70 1.52
N GLY A 646 57.99 5.87 2.10
CA GLY A 646 58.84 6.58 3.08
C GLY A 646 58.52 6.28 4.54
N LEU A 647 57.46 5.51 4.83
CA LEU A 647 57.22 4.99 6.19
C LEU A 647 58.13 3.82 6.51
N ALA A 648 58.69 3.16 5.48
CA ALA A 648 59.59 2.01 5.61
C ALA A 648 60.97 2.37 6.19
N SER A 649 61.44 3.62 6.13
CA SER A 649 62.77 3.95 6.68
C SER A 649 62.80 4.18 8.20
N GLY A 650 61.63 4.19 8.86
CA GLY A 650 61.52 4.21 10.32
C GLY A 650 60.63 3.10 10.91
N LEU A 651 60.06 2.25 10.05
CA LEU A 651 59.22 1.10 10.44
C LEU A 651 59.67 -0.22 9.82
N ALA A 652 60.76 -0.24 9.03
CA ALA A 652 61.47 -1.47 8.74
C ALA A 652 62.28 -1.87 9.98
N ASP A 653 61.64 -2.61 10.88
CA ASP A 653 62.34 -3.80 11.32
C ASP A 653 62.21 -4.82 10.17
N PRO A 654 63.31 -5.20 9.49
CA PRO A 654 63.29 -6.20 8.42
C PRO A 654 62.87 -7.61 8.90
N HIS A 655 62.48 -7.79 10.18
CA HIS A 655 62.00 -9.04 10.76
C HIS A 655 60.48 -9.15 10.99
N LEU A 656 59.65 -8.27 10.43
CA LEU A 656 58.18 -8.37 10.62
C LEU A 656 57.53 -9.34 9.62
N GLU A 657 57.33 -10.59 10.03
CA GLU A 657 56.33 -11.48 9.41
C GLU A 657 54.92 -10.99 9.77
N TYR A 658 54.19 -10.45 8.80
CA TYR A 658 52.83 -9.96 9.01
C TYR A 658 51.84 -11.12 9.10
N SER A 659 51.14 -11.20 10.24
CA SER A 659 50.07 -12.19 10.46
C SER A 659 48.87 -11.94 9.52
N PRO A 660 48.14 -12.98 9.09
CA PRO A 660 46.84 -12.86 8.41
C PRO A 660 45.80 -12.01 9.18
N ALA A 661 46.01 -11.80 10.49
CA ALA A 661 45.17 -10.96 11.34
C ALA A 661 45.50 -9.46 11.26
N THR A 662 46.51 -9.05 10.48
CA THR A 662 46.90 -7.63 10.36
C THR A 662 45.78 -6.83 9.69
N ARG A 663 45.18 -5.90 10.42
CA ARG A 663 44.20 -4.93 9.93
C ARG A 663 44.85 -3.57 9.79
N VAL A 664 44.74 -2.99 8.61
CA VAL A 664 45.10 -1.60 8.33
C VAL A 664 43.82 -0.84 8.04
N GLN A 665 43.48 0.13 8.86
CA GLN A 665 42.24 0.90 8.79
C GLN A 665 42.57 2.37 8.58
N VAL A 666 41.92 3.02 7.63
CA VAL A 666 41.97 4.46 7.40
C VAL A 666 40.65 5.02 7.87
N PHE A 667 40.67 5.82 8.91
CA PHE A 667 39.51 6.57 9.38
C PHE A 667 39.62 8.02 8.89
N SER A 668 38.51 8.70 8.72
CA SER A 668 38.50 10.17 8.61
C SER A 668 39.01 10.79 9.92
N ALA A 669 39.30 12.09 9.89
CA ALA A 669 39.67 12.85 11.09
C ALA A 669 38.60 12.80 12.20
N THR A 670 37.33 12.55 11.84
CA THR A 670 36.20 12.43 12.78
C THR A 670 36.02 11.01 13.33
N GLY A 671 36.89 10.06 12.95
CA GLY A 671 36.85 8.69 13.46
C GLY A 671 35.93 7.73 12.68
N LYS A 672 35.34 8.17 11.56
CA LYS A 672 34.57 7.28 10.65
C LYS A 672 35.51 6.42 9.82
N LEU A 673 35.30 5.11 9.76
CA LEU A 673 36.12 4.21 8.95
C LEU A 673 35.89 4.49 7.44
N VAL A 674 36.96 4.83 6.73
CA VAL A 674 36.95 5.21 5.31
C VAL A 674 37.43 4.07 4.42
N ARG A 675 38.46 3.33 4.85
CA ARG A 675 38.98 2.17 4.12
C ARG A 675 39.58 1.16 5.11
N GLU A 676 39.46 -0.12 4.85
CA GLU A 676 40.11 -1.18 5.63
C GLU A 676 40.80 -2.17 4.68
N SER A 677 41.94 -2.71 5.12
CA SER A 677 42.67 -3.80 4.50
C SER A 677 42.94 -4.85 5.57
N ILE A 678 42.65 -6.12 5.30
CA ILE A 678 42.86 -7.24 6.24
C ILE A 678 43.78 -8.25 5.58
N GLY A 679 44.82 -8.69 6.30
CA GLY A 679 45.79 -9.68 5.80
C GLY A 679 46.85 -9.11 4.86
N ASN A 680 46.86 -7.79 4.62
CA ASN A 680 47.88 -7.09 3.84
C ASN A 680 48.34 -5.84 4.59
N ALA A 681 49.66 -5.66 4.71
CA ALA A 681 50.27 -4.51 5.38
C ALA A 681 50.15 -3.19 4.59
N ALA A 682 49.62 -3.23 3.36
CA ALA A 682 49.37 -2.07 2.53
C ALA A 682 47.88 -1.71 2.46
N ILE A 683 47.58 -0.42 2.53
CA ILE A 683 46.28 0.15 2.16
C ILE A 683 46.51 1.30 1.16
N SER A 684 45.85 1.23 0.02
CA SER A 684 45.94 2.30 -0.97
C SER A 684 45.18 3.51 -0.45
N THR A 685 45.74 4.71 -0.61
CA THR A 685 45.03 5.98 -0.41
C THR A 685 44.52 6.57 -1.74
N LYS A 686 44.78 5.89 -2.86
CA LYS A 686 44.35 6.32 -4.19
C LYS A 686 42.82 6.37 -4.26
N GLY A 687 42.30 7.47 -4.78
CA GLY A 687 40.86 7.75 -4.89
C GLY A 687 40.25 8.41 -3.64
N LEU A 688 40.91 8.31 -2.48
CA LEU A 688 40.40 9.00 -1.29
C LEU A 688 40.42 10.52 -1.51
N PRO A 689 39.41 11.24 -0.99
CA PRO A 689 39.41 12.70 -1.02
C PRO A 689 40.67 13.27 -0.39
N ARG A 690 41.03 14.50 -0.78
CA ARG A 690 42.07 15.25 -0.09
C ARG A 690 41.64 15.48 1.35
N GLY A 691 42.48 15.14 2.31
CA GLY A 691 42.08 15.25 3.70
C GLY A 691 43.04 14.61 4.69
N ILE A 692 42.73 14.80 5.98
CA ILE A 692 43.42 14.16 7.08
C ILE A 692 42.68 12.89 7.44
N TYR A 693 43.43 11.81 7.58
CA TYR A 693 42.93 10.50 7.95
C TYR A 693 43.75 9.93 9.10
N ILE A 694 43.15 9.04 9.87
CA ILE A 694 43.81 8.29 10.92
C ILE A 694 44.03 6.87 10.38
N LEU A 695 45.28 6.51 10.12
CA LEU A 695 45.69 5.15 9.84
C LEU A 695 45.83 4.39 11.17
N ARG A 696 45.08 3.31 11.37
CA ARG A 696 45.32 2.34 12.44
C ARG A 696 45.86 1.04 11.86
N VAL A 697 46.82 0.44 12.54
CA VAL A 697 47.32 -0.90 12.25
C VAL A 697 47.13 -1.74 13.51
N HIS A 698 46.49 -2.90 13.37
CA HIS A 698 46.28 -3.89 14.42
C HIS A 698 46.75 -5.26 13.93
N ASP A 699 47.71 -5.88 14.61
CA ASP A 699 48.23 -7.22 14.24
C ASP A 699 47.88 -8.32 15.27
N GLY A 700 46.99 -8.01 16.23
CA GLY A 700 46.60 -8.89 17.33
C GLY A 700 47.47 -8.75 18.58
N SER A 701 48.69 -8.23 18.45
CA SER A 701 49.62 -7.97 19.57
C SER A 701 49.93 -6.48 19.78
N ARG A 702 49.76 -5.66 18.72
CA ARG A 702 50.11 -4.24 18.70
C ARG A 702 49.03 -3.39 18.06
N ASN A 703 48.81 -2.23 18.67
CA ASN A 703 47.90 -1.19 18.19
C ASN A 703 48.69 0.06 17.84
N MET A 704 48.85 0.33 16.55
CA MET A 704 49.53 1.53 16.06
C MET A 704 48.52 2.48 15.43
N GLN A 705 48.66 3.77 15.70
CA GLN A 705 47.85 4.81 15.08
C GLN A 705 48.77 5.90 14.53
N LYS A 706 48.53 6.32 13.30
CA LYS A 706 49.24 7.43 12.64
C LYS A 706 48.27 8.28 11.84
N THR A 707 48.35 9.59 12.01
CA THR A 707 47.66 10.52 11.13
C THR A 707 48.36 10.56 9.77
N ILE A 708 47.62 10.31 8.69
CA ILE A 708 48.08 10.38 7.31
C ILE A 708 47.29 11.47 6.57
N ARG A 709 47.91 12.09 5.57
CA ARG A 709 47.24 13.08 4.72
C ARG A 709 47.19 12.52 3.30
N VAL A 710 45.98 12.40 2.75
CA VAL A 710 45.78 12.04 1.35
C VAL A 710 45.83 13.33 0.53
N LYS A 711 46.65 13.34 -0.52
CA LYS A 711 46.99 14.53 -1.34
C LYS A 711 46.42 14.43 -2.74
#